data_AF-A0A9E6CUY3-F1
#
_entry.id   AF-A0A9E6CUY3-F1
#
_cell.length_a   1.000
_cell.length_b   1.000
_cell.length_c   1.000
_cell.angle_alpha   90.00
_cell.angle_beta   90.00
_cell.angle_gamma   90.00
#
_symmetry.space_group_name_H-M   'P 1'
#
loop_
_entity.id
_entity.type
_entity.pdbx_description
1 polymer ?
#
loop_
_entity_poly.entity_id
_entity_poly.type
_entity_poly.pdbx_seq_one_letter_code
_entity_poly.pdbx_strand_id
1 'polypeptide(L)'
;MSIRQTFNGIVSTTYKGVTFPFRATGRMLYRGTCGIAFAIGRVCVATKNKILSGILAIGRGIQRTVFGIGSAIAHVYRSVINGITAALHGIAVGILSIGRAILKLMRQARNMVAAVAVAAAKLTAMPFIAIYRSIGRLGSGVGSFIGAKYRAFIFNLASTTMTLSLEDGQARLLVFKGDRIIAWKSGQIAQPPAEPVEAAENEPAADSKPDKKPKATVFNPLEALLDDLPARSKGVIIDLPLYLPLLRHVQLPDVKGRYLKEIVNAEVLDSVPFAPNEVDIRWRVEQGEETREASVIAVPKDRMDGHIGIVRDSQLSPSAIYPKAAALAAAVALPDVFILHITGSQTAVILVRGGVPRIVHRLELPQDTTEQAETIAMGVEQVAGYHRSQRPEDNISSLPVVVTGEVKQAQELVGQLSTALDRQVKEFEPELDCPDGFDSAEYAPNIGLFLAAKSSESAKVIATQNVLPKRHSPRPLPVVSTAAFAGLLGLGFLAFVLTGWVSGVAGEINTLNATLNIREDQARDYRLAAARQNVVDRRIAQAELEAQELEANLLILEEEMDTLLSRINDITTNAESSNVNLSRLVPLPEGFSVSGSAGSYSDVLGYAASMRSSPYFEDATVIQVADSTADRLGFTVTVTIPTPEPEEEGTPPQAQSP
;
A
#
# COMPACT_ATOMS: atom_id res chain seq x y z
N MET A 1 61.77 15.52 -44.55
CA MET A 1 61.15 14.97 -45.78
C MET A 1 59.90 14.23 -45.34
N SER A 2 58.68 14.78 -45.24
CA SER A 2 57.87 15.70 -46.06
C SER A 2 57.60 15.20 -47.47
N ILE A 3 56.61 14.32 -47.61
CA ILE A 3 55.71 14.28 -48.76
C ILE A 3 54.28 14.29 -48.22
N ARG A 4 53.66 15.47 -48.31
CA ARG A 4 52.22 15.70 -48.14
C ARG A 4 51.53 15.26 -49.43
N GLN A 5 50.59 14.33 -49.35
CA GLN A 5 49.49 14.21 -50.31
C GLN A 5 48.20 14.59 -49.60
N THR A 6 47.72 15.80 -49.88
CA THR A 6 46.39 16.29 -49.50
C THR A 6 45.40 15.86 -50.56
N PHE A 7 44.59 14.83 -50.24
CA PHE A 7 43.30 14.61 -50.87
C PHE A 7 42.26 15.51 -50.19
N ASN A 8 41.66 16.40 -50.98
CA ASN A 8 40.49 17.18 -50.58
C ASN A 8 39.27 16.25 -50.55
N GLY A 9 38.94 15.73 -49.37
CA GLY A 9 37.69 15.03 -49.09
C GLY A 9 36.79 15.93 -48.25
N ILE A 10 35.69 16.39 -48.84
CA ILE A 10 34.62 17.14 -48.17
C ILE A 10 33.95 16.19 -47.17
N VAL A 11 34.13 16.47 -45.88
CA VAL A 11 33.35 15.85 -44.80
C VAL A 11 32.00 16.57 -44.73
N SER A 12 30.94 15.95 -45.23
CA SER A 12 29.57 16.35 -44.90
C SER A 12 29.10 15.58 -43.67
N THR A 13 29.03 16.26 -42.52
CA THR A 13 28.32 15.75 -41.34
C THR A 13 26.94 16.37 -41.32
N THR A 14 25.93 15.53 -41.56
CA THR A 14 24.52 15.91 -41.57
C THR A 14 24.01 15.91 -40.13
N TYR A 15 23.73 17.08 -39.56
CA TYR A 15 22.98 17.19 -38.31
C TYR A 15 21.80 18.15 -38.50
N LYS A 16 20.58 17.61 -38.50
CA LYS A 16 19.30 18.33 -38.49
C LYS A 16 19.06 19.33 -39.63
N GLY A 17 19.27 18.90 -40.88
CA GLY A 17 18.41 19.27 -42.01
C GLY A 17 18.11 20.76 -42.27
N VAL A 18 19.08 21.66 -42.16
CA VAL A 18 18.92 23.05 -42.62
C VAL A 18 20.18 23.53 -43.34
N THR A 19 20.03 23.94 -44.60
CA THR A 19 21.10 24.46 -45.47
C THR A 19 20.81 25.93 -45.77
N PHE A 20 21.74 26.85 -45.45
CA PHE A 20 21.65 28.26 -45.83
C PHE A 20 22.75 28.60 -46.86
N PRO A 21 22.43 29.29 -47.97
CA PRO A 21 23.44 29.75 -48.91
C PRO A 21 23.97 31.13 -48.53
N PHE A 22 25.29 31.26 -48.33
CA PHE A 22 25.98 32.54 -48.29
C PHE A 22 26.57 32.84 -49.67
N ARG A 23 26.19 33.97 -50.27
CA ARG A 23 26.78 34.51 -51.49
C ARG A 23 27.33 35.89 -51.17
N ALA A 24 28.65 36.04 -51.26
CA ALA A 24 29.34 37.31 -51.08
C ALA A 24 29.65 37.93 -52.45
N THR A 25 29.23 39.18 -52.65
CA THR A 25 29.76 40.09 -53.68
C THR A 25 29.69 41.53 -53.13
N GLY A 26 30.73 42.31 -53.36
CA GLY A 26 30.92 43.63 -52.76
C GLY A 26 30.87 44.82 -53.73
N ARG A 27 31.04 46.00 -53.09
CA ARG A 27 31.56 47.33 -53.53
C ARG A 27 30.70 48.37 -54.29
N MET A 28 30.72 49.58 -53.68
CA MET A 28 30.77 50.99 -54.18
C MET A 28 29.57 51.52 -55.01
N LEU A 29 29.04 52.75 -54.80
CA LEU A 29 29.64 54.11 -54.97
C LEU A 29 28.63 55.25 -54.57
N TYR A 30 29.12 56.38 -54.00
CA TYR A 30 28.69 57.83 -54.08
C TYR A 30 27.24 58.31 -53.74
N ARG A 31 26.88 59.59 -53.43
CA ARG A 31 27.46 60.85 -52.84
C ARG A 31 26.35 61.95 -52.95
N GLY A 32 26.23 62.88 -51.97
CA GLY A 32 25.56 64.21 -52.08
C GLY A 32 24.09 64.29 -51.59
N THR A 33 23.54 65.35 -50.97
CA THR A 33 23.91 66.77 -50.80
C THR A 33 23.17 67.41 -49.61
N CYS A 34 23.77 68.47 -49.06
CA CYS A 34 23.32 69.31 -47.94
C CYS A 34 22.46 70.50 -48.42
N GLY A 35 21.62 71.05 -47.51
CA GLY A 35 21.21 72.46 -47.53
C GLY A 35 19.71 72.72 -47.63
N ILE A 36 19.04 73.00 -46.49
CA ILE A 36 17.78 73.79 -46.32
C ILE A 36 17.42 73.92 -44.81
N ALA A 37 18.00 73.12 -43.91
CA ALA A 37 17.51 72.99 -42.52
C ALA A 37 17.82 74.14 -41.53
N PHE A 38 18.44 75.27 -41.93
CA PHE A 38 18.94 76.25 -40.95
C PHE A 38 18.02 77.45 -40.65
N ALA A 39 16.90 77.63 -41.37
CA ALA A 39 16.05 78.81 -41.20
C ALA A 39 14.80 78.61 -40.32
N ILE A 40 14.35 77.37 -40.08
CA ILE A 40 13.10 77.10 -39.33
C ILE A 40 13.35 76.95 -37.81
N GLY A 41 14.61 76.76 -37.39
CA GLY A 41 14.97 76.42 -36.00
C GLY A 41 14.78 77.54 -34.96
N ARG A 42 14.70 78.82 -35.36
CA ARG A 42 14.71 79.93 -34.39
C ARG A 42 13.33 80.42 -33.92
N VAL A 43 12.25 80.11 -34.63
CA VAL A 43 10.89 80.56 -34.23
C VAL A 43 10.22 79.57 -33.26
N CYS A 44 10.58 78.28 -33.28
CA CYS A 44 9.98 77.26 -32.40
C CYS A 44 10.49 77.26 -30.94
N VAL A 45 11.62 77.91 -30.64
CA VAL A 45 12.24 77.82 -29.30
C VAL A 45 11.57 78.75 -28.28
N ALA A 46 10.99 79.87 -28.71
CA ALA A 46 10.37 80.84 -27.80
C ALA A 46 9.01 80.38 -27.26
N THR A 47 8.23 79.63 -28.05
CA THR A 47 6.88 79.17 -27.64
C THR A 47 6.93 77.92 -26.73
N LYS A 48 8.00 77.12 -26.84
CA LYS A 48 8.17 75.88 -26.07
C LYS A 48 8.42 76.14 -24.58
N ASN A 49 9.12 77.21 -24.23
CA ASN A 49 9.52 77.49 -22.85
C ASN A 49 8.37 77.99 -21.96
N LYS A 50 7.35 78.67 -22.51
CA LYS A 50 6.18 79.10 -21.72
C LYS A 50 5.25 77.92 -21.36
N ILE A 51 5.04 77.00 -22.29
CA ILE A 51 4.21 75.80 -22.06
C ILE A 51 4.87 74.84 -21.06
N LEU A 52 6.21 74.69 -21.11
CA LEU A 52 6.94 73.82 -20.20
C LEU A 52 6.83 74.25 -18.72
N SER A 53 6.76 75.57 -18.46
CA SER A 53 6.67 76.09 -17.10
C SER A 53 5.32 75.79 -16.42
N GLY A 54 4.22 75.81 -17.17
CA GLY A 54 2.88 75.47 -16.67
C GLY A 54 2.73 73.97 -16.38
N ILE A 55 3.28 73.12 -17.25
CA ILE A 55 3.23 71.66 -17.07
C ILE A 55 4.03 71.22 -15.83
N LEU A 56 5.17 71.87 -15.55
CA LEU A 56 6.00 71.58 -14.38
C LEU A 56 5.37 72.00 -13.04
N ALA A 57 4.44 72.95 -13.04
CA ALA A 57 3.70 73.35 -11.84
C ALA A 57 2.58 72.34 -11.50
N ILE A 58 1.85 71.87 -12.50
CA ILE A 58 0.79 70.85 -12.33
C ILE A 58 1.39 69.49 -11.95
N GLY A 59 2.54 69.13 -12.55
CA GLY A 59 3.24 67.89 -12.22
C GLY A 59 3.66 67.78 -10.75
N ARG A 60 4.08 68.89 -10.12
CA ARG A 60 4.48 68.92 -8.70
C ARG A 60 3.30 68.77 -7.73
N GLY A 61 2.10 69.21 -8.13
CA GLY A 61 0.88 68.99 -7.36
C GLY A 61 0.48 67.52 -7.32
N ILE A 62 0.46 66.87 -8.50
CA ILE A 62 0.09 65.45 -8.65
C ILE A 62 1.11 64.54 -7.95
N GLN A 63 2.40 64.87 -8.00
CA GLN A 63 3.44 64.06 -7.35
C GLN A 63 3.25 63.96 -5.83
N ARG A 64 2.78 65.02 -5.16
CA ARG A 64 2.56 65.00 -3.71
C ARG A 64 1.36 64.15 -3.30
N THR A 65 0.27 64.18 -4.07
CA THR A 65 -0.91 63.36 -3.81
C THR A 65 -0.64 61.88 -4.08
N VAL A 66 0.11 61.56 -5.14
CA VAL A 66 0.49 60.17 -5.47
C VAL A 66 1.44 59.59 -4.41
N PHE A 67 2.37 60.38 -3.87
CA PHE A 67 3.28 59.91 -2.81
C PHE A 67 2.55 59.63 -1.49
N GLY A 68 1.55 60.44 -1.13
CA GLY A 68 0.74 60.24 0.07
C GLY A 68 -0.08 58.95 0.01
N ILE A 69 -0.72 58.66 -1.13
CA ILE A 69 -1.50 57.44 -1.34
C ILE A 69 -0.59 56.20 -1.38
N GLY A 70 0.59 56.31 -2.02
CA GLY A 70 1.58 55.23 -2.05
C GLY A 70 2.08 54.82 -0.66
N SER A 71 2.30 55.80 0.23
CA SER A 71 2.73 55.53 1.62
C SER A 71 1.65 54.80 2.42
N ALA A 72 0.38 55.17 2.27
CA ALA A 72 -0.73 54.52 2.97
C ALA A 72 -0.93 53.07 2.48
N ILE A 73 -0.87 52.83 1.16
CA ILE A 73 -0.97 51.49 0.57
C ILE A 73 0.22 50.61 0.99
N ALA A 74 1.43 51.16 1.03
CA ALA A 74 2.61 50.42 1.49
C ALA A 74 2.51 49.98 2.96
N HIS A 75 1.88 50.79 3.83
CA HIS A 75 1.68 50.44 5.23
C HIS A 75 0.67 49.30 5.41
N VAL A 76 -0.42 49.32 4.63
CA VAL A 76 -1.44 48.25 4.62
C VAL A 76 -0.84 46.96 4.06
N TYR A 77 -0.10 47.02 2.94
CA TYR A 77 0.56 45.86 2.35
C TYR A 77 1.58 45.23 3.30
N ARG A 78 2.38 46.04 4.00
CA ARG A 78 3.36 45.54 4.97
C ARG A 78 2.67 44.86 6.16
N SER A 79 1.54 45.38 6.62
CA SER A 79 0.75 44.75 7.69
C SER A 79 0.15 43.41 7.26
N VAL A 80 -0.38 43.32 6.03
CA VAL A 80 -0.96 42.08 5.47
C VAL A 80 0.12 41.02 5.22
N ILE A 81 1.26 41.41 4.64
CA ILE A 81 2.39 40.49 4.42
C ILE A 81 2.91 39.95 5.75
N ASN A 82 3.05 40.78 6.79
CA ASN A 82 3.50 40.31 8.09
C ASN A 82 2.51 39.32 8.73
N GLY A 83 1.20 39.55 8.57
CA GLY A 83 0.16 38.60 9.01
C GLY A 83 0.22 37.26 8.27
N ILE A 84 0.36 37.28 6.94
CA ILE A 84 0.49 36.07 6.11
C ILE A 84 1.77 35.32 6.45
N THR A 85 2.88 36.03 6.67
CA THR A 85 4.17 35.42 6.99
C THR A 85 4.12 34.75 8.37
N ALA A 86 3.46 35.35 9.36
CA ALA A 86 3.23 34.73 10.67
C ALA A 86 2.34 33.49 10.60
N ALA A 87 1.27 33.54 9.79
CA ALA A 87 0.38 32.38 9.57
C ALA A 87 1.11 31.23 8.86
N LEU A 88 1.90 31.52 7.82
CA LEU A 88 2.71 30.52 7.12
C LEU A 88 3.80 29.94 8.01
N HIS A 89 4.38 30.73 8.93
CA HIS A 89 5.34 30.22 9.91
C HIS A 89 4.66 29.26 10.90
N GLY A 90 3.44 29.57 11.36
CA GLY A 90 2.64 28.67 12.19
C GLY A 90 2.31 27.35 11.50
N ILE A 91 1.92 27.40 10.22
CA ILE A 91 1.65 26.20 9.41
C ILE A 91 2.93 25.39 9.17
N ALA A 92 4.06 26.04 8.86
CA ALA A 92 5.34 25.38 8.66
C ALA A 92 5.83 24.69 9.95
N VAL A 93 5.67 25.32 11.11
CA VAL A 93 5.98 24.73 12.42
C VAL A 93 5.05 23.55 12.74
N GLY A 94 3.76 23.66 12.39
CA GLY A 94 2.80 22.56 12.49
C GLY A 94 3.18 21.36 11.60
N ILE A 95 3.54 21.62 10.34
CA ILE A 95 4.01 20.58 9.39
C ILE A 95 5.32 19.96 9.86
N LEU A 96 6.25 20.73 10.43
CA LEU A 96 7.49 20.21 11.01
C LEU A 96 7.24 19.38 12.27
N SER A 97 6.25 19.76 13.10
CA SER A 97 5.84 18.99 14.28
C SER A 97 5.22 17.65 13.88
N ILE A 98 4.28 17.68 12.92
CA ILE A 98 3.68 16.48 12.33
C ILE A 98 4.74 15.63 11.64
N GLY A 99 5.66 16.26 10.89
CA GLY A 99 6.78 15.59 10.24
C GLY A 99 7.71 14.89 11.22
N ARG A 100 8.02 15.51 12.37
CA ARG A 100 8.81 14.89 13.46
C ARG A 100 8.05 13.74 14.13
N ALA A 101 6.74 13.86 14.31
CA ALA A 101 5.90 12.78 14.85
C ALA A 101 5.84 11.60 13.88
N ILE A 102 5.68 11.86 12.59
CA ILE A 102 5.74 10.86 11.52
C ILE A 102 7.14 10.24 11.44
N LEU A 103 8.23 11.01 11.57
CA LEU A 103 9.58 10.46 11.58
C LEU A 103 9.84 9.57 12.81
N LYS A 104 9.29 9.92 13.98
CA LYS A 104 9.32 9.08 15.18
C LYS A 104 8.53 7.79 14.96
N LEU A 105 7.33 7.86 14.41
CA LEU A 105 6.51 6.71 14.04
C LEU A 105 7.20 5.84 12.99
N MET A 106 7.84 6.43 11.97
CA MET A 106 8.61 5.69 10.97
C MET A 106 9.87 5.05 11.56
N ARG A 107 10.56 5.70 12.51
CA ARG A 107 11.66 5.06 13.27
C ARG A 107 11.16 3.90 14.11
N GLN A 108 10.02 4.07 14.78
CA GLN A 108 9.41 3.04 15.62
C GLN A 108 8.93 1.87 14.76
N ALA A 109 8.31 2.14 13.60
CA ALA A 109 7.93 1.15 12.61
C ALA A 109 9.16 0.46 11.99
N ARG A 110 10.24 1.18 11.68
CA ARG A 110 11.49 0.58 11.20
C ARG A 110 12.13 -0.33 12.24
N ASN A 111 12.09 0.06 13.51
CA ASN A 111 12.59 -0.76 14.61
C ASN A 111 11.67 -1.97 14.88
N MET A 112 10.34 -1.84 14.71
CA MET A 112 9.42 -2.97 14.76
C MET A 112 9.59 -3.90 13.56
N VAL A 113 9.79 -3.39 12.34
CA VAL A 113 10.08 -4.20 11.14
C VAL A 113 11.43 -4.87 11.26
N ALA A 114 12.45 -4.21 11.81
CA ALA A 114 13.74 -4.84 12.10
C ALA A 114 13.60 -5.90 13.20
N ALA A 115 12.80 -5.66 14.25
CA ALA A 115 12.54 -6.64 15.29
C ALA A 115 11.72 -7.83 14.76
N VAL A 116 10.75 -7.60 13.88
CA VAL A 116 9.95 -8.63 13.19
C VAL A 116 10.80 -9.37 12.17
N ALA A 117 11.71 -8.70 11.46
CA ALA A 117 12.64 -9.35 10.54
C ALA A 117 13.70 -10.18 11.27
N VAL A 118 14.19 -9.72 12.43
CA VAL A 118 15.09 -10.50 13.30
C VAL A 118 14.34 -11.64 14.01
N ALA A 119 13.07 -11.45 14.38
CA ALA A 119 12.22 -12.50 14.91
C ALA A 119 11.85 -13.52 13.83
N ALA A 120 11.55 -13.08 12.60
CA ALA A 120 11.30 -13.92 11.44
C ALA A 120 12.57 -14.67 11.01
N ALA A 121 13.74 -14.02 11.04
CA ALA A 121 15.03 -14.67 10.80
C ALA A 121 15.41 -15.68 11.89
N LYS A 122 15.04 -15.41 13.16
CA LYS A 122 15.15 -16.38 14.26
C LYS A 122 14.12 -17.51 14.15
N LEU A 123 12.94 -17.26 13.60
CA LEU A 123 11.92 -18.28 13.32
C LEU A 123 12.27 -19.14 12.10
N THR A 124 12.98 -18.60 11.10
CA THR A 124 13.46 -19.37 9.94
C THR A 124 14.76 -20.13 10.23
N ALA A 125 15.52 -19.74 11.25
CA ALA A 125 16.75 -20.41 11.68
C ALA A 125 16.56 -21.48 12.78
N MET A 126 15.37 -21.62 13.38
CA MET A 126 15.05 -22.78 14.22
C MET A 126 14.41 -23.89 13.38
N PRO A 127 14.77 -25.17 13.56
CA PRO A 127 14.27 -26.23 12.71
C PRO A 127 12.76 -26.36 12.92
N PHE A 128 12.02 -26.21 11.82
CA PHE A 128 10.58 -26.41 11.64
C PHE A 128 10.00 -27.72 12.24
N ILE A 129 10.85 -28.59 12.77
CA ILE A 129 10.55 -29.88 13.41
C ILE A 129 9.86 -29.71 14.78
N ALA A 130 10.14 -28.63 15.54
CA ALA A 130 9.60 -28.47 16.90
C ALA A 130 8.11 -28.05 16.93
N ILE A 131 7.68 -27.20 15.99
CA ILE A 131 6.27 -26.77 15.88
C ILE A 131 5.40 -27.92 15.32
N TYR A 132 5.93 -28.74 14.41
CA TYR A 132 5.24 -29.93 13.92
C TYR A 132 5.04 -31.01 15.00
N ARG A 133 5.98 -31.16 15.95
CA ARG A 133 5.83 -32.07 17.09
C ARG A 133 4.75 -31.62 18.09
N SER A 134 4.49 -30.32 18.22
CA SER A 134 3.45 -29.82 19.12
C SER A 134 2.05 -29.85 18.49
N ILE A 135 1.94 -29.70 17.17
CA ILE A 135 0.67 -29.82 16.45
C ILE A 135 0.29 -31.29 16.23
N GLY A 136 1.26 -32.20 16.14
CA GLY A 136 1.03 -33.65 16.02
C GLY A 136 0.41 -34.34 17.23
N ARG A 137 0.21 -33.65 18.37
CA ARG A 137 -0.48 -34.20 19.56
C ARG A 137 -1.94 -33.78 19.71
N LEU A 138 -2.46 -32.90 18.86
CA LEU A 138 -3.87 -32.50 18.84
C LEU A 138 -4.47 -32.79 17.46
N GLY A 139 -5.04 -34.00 17.32
CA GLY A 139 -5.90 -34.36 16.18
C GLY A 139 -5.18 -35.02 15.01
N SER A 140 -5.13 -36.35 15.01
CA SER A 140 -4.60 -37.22 13.96
C SER A 140 -5.36 -37.17 12.61
N GLY A 141 -6.42 -36.36 12.48
CA GLY A 141 -7.26 -36.31 11.27
C GLY A 141 -6.96 -35.17 10.30
N VAL A 142 -6.52 -33.99 10.77
CA VAL A 142 -6.51 -32.77 9.94
C VAL A 142 -5.11 -32.41 9.43
N GLY A 143 -4.06 -32.71 10.20
CA GLY A 143 -2.67 -32.42 9.80
C GLY A 143 -2.16 -33.23 8.61
N SER A 144 -2.65 -34.46 8.43
CA SER A 144 -2.30 -35.31 7.28
C SER A 144 -2.87 -34.76 5.96
N PHE A 145 -4.10 -34.25 6.00
CA PHE A 145 -4.78 -33.74 4.81
C PHE A 145 -4.21 -32.39 4.35
N ILE A 146 -3.85 -31.51 5.29
CA ILE A 146 -3.23 -30.22 4.96
C ILE A 146 -1.80 -30.43 4.50
N GLY A 147 -1.01 -31.29 5.16
CA GLY A 147 0.36 -31.59 4.75
C GLY A 147 0.46 -32.22 3.35
N ALA A 148 -0.45 -33.14 3.01
CA ALA A 148 -0.49 -33.78 1.69
C ALA A 148 -0.92 -32.78 0.60
N LYS A 149 -1.94 -31.95 0.85
CA LYS A 149 -2.36 -30.91 -0.11
C LYS A 149 -1.33 -29.79 -0.28
N TYR A 150 -0.63 -29.41 0.79
CA TYR A 150 0.42 -28.38 0.70
C TYR A 150 1.68 -28.91 0.01
N ARG A 151 2.08 -30.18 0.27
CA ARG A 151 3.12 -30.84 -0.53
C ARG A 151 2.69 -30.96 -1.99
N ALA A 152 1.45 -31.37 -2.26
CA ALA A 152 0.93 -31.41 -3.63
C ALA A 152 0.93 -30.02 -4.28
N PHE A 153 0.58 -28.96 -3.55
CA PHE A 153 0.58 -27.58 -4.04
C PHE A 153 1.99 -27.06 -4.32
N ILE A 154 2.96 -27.31 -3.44
CA ILE A 154 4.37 -26.95 -3.65
C ILE A 154 5.00 -27.79 -4.77
N PHE A 155 4.69 -29.09 -4.87
CA PHE A 155 5.10 -29.92 -6.01
C PHE A 155 4.42 -29.49 -7.32
N ASN A 156 3.21 -28.90 -7.26
CA ASN A 156 2.56 -28.36 -8.45
C ASN A 156 3.11 -27.00 -8.89
N LEU A 157 3.92 -26.34 -8.05
CA LEU A 157 4.63 -25.11 -8.39
C LEU A 157 6.00 -25.36 -9.04
N ALA A 158 6.41 -26.62 -9.22
CA ALA A 158 7.62 -26.93 -9.98
C ALA A 158 7.50 -26.31 -11.39
N SER A 159 8.43 -25.41 -11.72
CA SER A 159 8.45 -24.72 -12.99
C SER A 159 8.60 -25.71 -14.13
N THR A 160 7.65 -25.69 -15.06
CA THR A 160 7.77 -26.42 -16.32
C THR A 160 8.86 -25.77 -17.16
N THR A 161 9.84 -26.55 -17.59
CA THR A 161 10.93 -26.10 -18.48
C THR A 161 10.78 -26.77 -19.83
N MET A 162 10.72 -25.98 -20.89
CA MET A 162 10.64 -26.48 -22.26
C MET A 162 11.99 -26.27 -22.94
N THR A 163 12.46 -27.30 -23.63
CA THR A 163 13.65 -27.23 -24.48
C THR A 163 13.25 -27.50 -25.93
N LEU A 164 13.93 -26.84 -26.86
CA LEU A 164 13.70 -26.97 -28.30
C LEU A 164 15.06 -27.12 -28.99
N SER A 165 15.22 -28.23 -29.71
CA SER A 165 16.35 -28.47 -30.59
C SER A 165 15.89 -28.35 -32.03
N LEU A 166 16.62 -27.58 -32.84
CA LEU A 166 16.36 -27.42 -34.27
C LEU A 166 17.51 -28.01 -35.08
N GLU A 167 17.21 -28.96 -35.96
CA GLU A 167 18.24 -29.68 -36.70
C GLU A 167 17.74 -30.24 -38.02
N ASP A 168 18.44 -29.97 -39.13
CA ASP A 168 18.16 -30.55 -40.44
C ASP A 168 16.69 -30.52 -40.87
N GLY A 169 15.97 -29.47 -40.49
CA GLY A 169 14.54 -29.34 -40.81
C GLY A 169 13.65 -30.20 -39.92
N GLN A 170 14.15 -30.62 -38.77
CA GLN A 170 13.38 -31.20 -37.68
C GLN A 170 13.44 -30.28 -36.47
N ALA A 171 12.31 -30.19 -35.76
CA ALA A 171 12.20 -29.61 -34.44
C ALA A 171 11.91 -30.70 -33.43
N ARG A 172 12.73 -30.80 -32.39
CA ARG A 172 12.53 -31.71 -31.26
C ARG A 172 12.26 -30.90 -30.02
N LEU A 173 11.11 -31.15 -29.41
CA LEU A 173 10.67 -30.44 -28.22
C LEU A 173 10.57 -31.42 -27.04
N LEU A 174 11.09 -30.99 -25.89
CA LEU A 174 11.07 -31.78 -24.66
C LEU A 174 10.63 -30.89 -23.50
N VAL A 175 9.65 -31.36 -22.73
CA VAL A 175 9.05 -30.65 -21.61
C VAL A 175 9.37 -31.37 -20.30
N PHE A 176 9.96 -30.62 -19.38
CA PHE A 176 10.35 -31.08 -18.04
C PHE A 176 9.44 -30.47 -16.98
N LYS A 177 9.13 -31.24 -15.93
CA LYS A 177 8.54 -30.75 -14.67
C LYS A 177 9.46 -31.14 -13.52
N GLY A 178 10.25 -30.18 -13.02
CA GLY A 178 11.43 -30.52 -12.22
C GLY A 178 12.43 -31.29 -13.07
N ASP A 179 12.91 -32.43 -12.59
CA ASP A 179 13.88 -33.29 -13.29
C ASP A 179 13.23 -34.43 -14.11
N ARG A 180 11.89 -34.44 -14.21
CA ARG A 180 11.15 -35.48 -14.93
C ARG A 180 10.67 -34.98 -16.28
N ILE A 181 10.87 -35.80 -17.31
CA ILE A 181 10.30 -35.60 -18.64
C ILE A 181 8.80 -35.92 -18.58
N ILE A 182 7.96 -34.97 -19.00
CA ILE A 182 6.50 -35.13 -19.00
C ILE A 182 5.89 -35.18 -20.39
N ALA A 183 6.59 -34.67 -21.41
CA ALA A 183 6.16 -34.73 -22.80
C ALA A 183 7.36 -34.53 -23.74
N TRP A 184 7.33 -35.19 -24.89
CA TRP A 184 8.31 -35.03 -25.96
C TRP A 184 7.60 -35.12 -27.31
N LYS A 185 8.09 -34.40 -28.31
CA LYS A 185 7.56 -34.45 -29.67
C LYS A 185 8.62 -34.02 -30.68
N SER A 186 8.68 -34.72 -31.80
CA SER A 186 9.48 -34.35 -32.96
C SER A 186 8.55 -34.02 -34.14
N GLY A 187 8.99 -33.14 -35.02
CA GLY A 187 8.29 -32.87 -36.27
C GLY A 187 9.14 -32.11 -37.27
N GLN A 188 8.78 -32.22 -38.54
CA GLN A 188 9.48 -31.53 -39.60
C GLN A 188 9.11 -30.05 -39.62
N ILE A 189 10.12 -29.21 -39.76
CA ILE A 189 10.03 -27.77 -39.99
C ILE A 189 10.57 -27.47 -41.39
N ALA A 190 9.93 -26.55 -42.10
CA ALA A 190 10.49 -26.05 -43.35
C ALA A 190 11.84 -25.38 -43.03
N GLN A 191 12.93 -25.92 -43.57
CA GLN A 191 14.22 -25.25 -43.45
C GLN A 191 14.10 -23.88 -44.12
N PRO A 192 14.54 -22.80 -43.47
CA PRO A 192 14.76 -21.57 -44.21
C PRO A 192 15.76 -21.88 -45.34
N PRO A 193 15.55 -21.33 -46.55
CA PRO A 193 16.45 -21.57 -47.68
C PRO A 193 17.90 -21.35 -47.23
N ALA A 194 18.76 -22.36 -47.43
CA ALA A 194 20.07 -22.49 -46.79
C ALA A 194 21.01 -21.29 -47.07
N GLU A 195 20.74 -20.56 -48.14
CA GLU A 195 21.40 -19.32 -48.48
C GLU A 195 20.35 -18.24 -48.70
N PRO A 196 20.55 -17.02 -48.17
CA PRO A 196 19.89 -15.88 -48.77
C PRO A 196 20.39 -15.88 -50.20
N VAL A 197 19.52 -16.28 -51.14
CA VAL A 197 19.74 -16.05 -52.56
C VAL A 197 20.21 -14.61 -52.62
N GLU A 198 21.48 -14.40 -52.97
CA GLU A 198 22.05 -13.08 -53.21
C GLU A 198 21.17 -12.48 -54.30
N ALA A 199 20.12 -11.81 -53.86
CA ALA A 199 19.04 -11.36 -54.70
C ALA A 199 19.62 -10.18 -55.44
N ALA A 200 20.24 -10.49 -56.58
CA ALA A 200 20.60 -9.61 -57.67
C ALA A 200 20.47 -8.12 -57.31
N GLU A 201 21.44 -7.59 -56.56
CA GLU A 201 21.53 -6.14 -56.27
C GLU A 201 21.78 -5.30 -57.53
N ASN A 202 21.66 -5.89 -58.72
CA ASN A 202 21.87 -5.26 -60.01
C ASN A 202 20.57 -4.92 -60.76
N GLU A 203 19.37 -5.09 -60.18
CA GLU A 203 18.18 -4.46 -60.78
C GLU A 203 18.09 -2.98 -60.37
N PRO A 204 18.23 -2.02 -61.32
CA PRO A 204 18.20 -0.61 -61.02
C PRO A 204 16.84 -0.20 -60.43
N ALA A 205 16.91 0.50 -59.31
CA ALA A 205 15.78 1.01 -58.55
C ALA A 205 14.76 1.76 -59.44
N ALA A 206 13.67 1.08 -59.80
CA ALA A 206 12.45 1.74 -60.22
C ALA A 206 11.78 2.33 -58.97
N ASP A 207 11.42 3.61 -59.07
CA ASP A 207 10.91 4.53 -58.03
C ASP A 207 9.53 4.15 -57.41
N SER A 208 9.22 2.86 -57.29
CA SER A 208 7.95 2.39 -56.73
C SER A 208 7.98 2.51 -55.20
N LYS A 209 7.02 3.27 -54.68
CA LYS A 209 6.77 3.44 -53.24
C LYS A 209 6.74 2.07 -52.54
N PRO A 210 7.27 1.96 -51.31
CA PRO A 210 7.26 0.71 -50.55
C PRO A 210 5.82 0.36 -50.15
N ASP A 211 5.10 -0.30 -51.04
CA ASP A 211 3.87 -1.00 -50.69
C ASP A 211 4.22 -2.01 -49.61
N LYS A 212 3.48 -1.92 -48.49
CA LYS A 212 3.63 -2.81 -47.34
C LYS A 212 3.66 -4.25 -47.84
N LYS A 213 4.86 -4.86 -47.91
CA LYS A 213 5.04 -6.26 -48.30
C LYS A 213 4.03 -7.09 -47.50
N PRO A 214 3.14 -7.84 -48.15
CA PRO A 214 2.18 -8.67 -47.45
C PRO A 214 2.97 -9.57 -46.51
N LYS A 215 2.68 -9.50 -45.21
CA LYS A 215 3.17 -10.48 -44.25
C LYS A 215 2.60 -11.81 -44.71
N ALA A 216 3.38 -12.60 -45.44
CA ALA A 216 3.03 -13.96 -45.75
C ALA A 216 2.71 -14.64 -44.42
N THR A 217 1.49 -15.15 -44.29
CA THR A 217 1.08 -15.98 -43.17
C THR A 217 1.82 -17.30 -43.33
N VAL A 218 3.10 -17.31 -42.96
CA VAL A 218 3.94 -18.51 -42.98
C VAL A 218 3.37 -19.42 -41.91
N PHE A 219 2.68 -20.47 -42.34
CA PHE A 219 2.19 -21.53 -41.47
C PHE A 219 3.38 -22.04 -40.67
N ASN A 220 3.33 -21.94 -39.35
CA ASN A 220 4.47 -22.25 -38.49
C ASN A 220 4.35 -23.69 -38.01
N PRO A 221 5.12 -24.66 -38.54
CA PRO A 221 4.98 -26.06 -38.18
C PRO A 221 5.23 -26.32 -36.69
N LEU A 222 5.93 -25.40 -36.01
CA LEU A 222 6.15 -25.47 -34.57
C LEU A 222 4.84 -25.27 -33.78
N GLU A 223 3.86 -24.51 -34.28
CA GLU A 223 2.58 -24.31 -33.59
C GLU A 223 1.82 -25.63 -33.46
N ALA A 224 1.82 -26.45 -34.52
CA ALA A 224 1.24 -27.80 -34.50
C ALA A 224 1.99 -28.77 -33.56
N LEU A 225 3.27 -28.52 -33.28
CA LEU A 225 4.01 -29.27 -32.24
C LEU A 225 3.57 -28.86 -30.84
N LEU A 226 3.18 -27.60 -30.64
CA LEU A 226 2.79 -27.04 -29.35
C LEU A 226 1.36 -27.36 -28.92
N ASP A 227 0.46 -27.63 -29.87
CA ASP A 227 -0.96 -27.88 -29.60
C ASP A 227 -1.21 -29.14 -28.75
N ASP A 228 -0.34 -30.14 -28.88
CA ASP A 228 -0.49 -31.42 -28.16
C ASP A 228 0.18 -31.44 -26.78
N LEU A 229 0.78 -30.34 -26.34
CA LEU A 229 1.57 -30.33 -25.11
C LEU A 229 0.76 -29.86 -23.91
N PRO A 230 0.91 -30.52 -22.75
CA PRO A 230 0.10 -30.27 -21.56
C PRO A 230 0.33 -28.88 -20.92
N ALA A 231 1.33 -28.11 -21.35
CA ALA A 231 1.58 -26.76 -20.87
C ALA A 231 2.34 -25.91 -21.90
N ARG A 232 1.74 -24.79 -22.32
CA ARG A 232 2.44 -23.73 -23.06
C ARG A 232 3.24 -22.88 -22.08
N SER A 233 4.47 -23.29 -21.76
CA SER A 233 5.40 -22.40 -21.07
C SER A 233 5.77 -21.25 -22.02
N LYS A 234 5.75 -20.01 -21.50
CA LYS A 234 6.14 -18.85 -22.33
C LYS A 234 7.63 -18.82 -22.64
N GLY A 235 8.45 -19.42 -21.77
CA GLY A 235 9.89 -19.54 -21.94
C GLY A 235 10.27 -20.88 -22.56
N VAL A 236 11.17 -20.86 -23.55
CA VAL A 236 11.79 -22.04 -24.15
C VAL A 236 13.31 -21.89 -24.18
N ILE A 237 14.02 -22.97 -23.86
CA ILE A 237 15.48 -23.04 -23.95
C ILE A 237 15.81 -23.66 -25.30
N ILE A 238 16.60 -22.98 -26.11
CA ILE A 238 16.90 -23.43 -27.47
C ILE A 238 18.38 -23.72 -27.65
N ASP A 239 18.73 -24.63 -28.55
CA ASP A 239 20.11 -24.79 -28.98
C ASP A 239 20.47 -23.85 -30.14
N LEU A 240 21.76 -23.78 -30.47
CA LEU A 240 22.22 -23.32 -31.77
C LEU A 240 22.69 -24.53 -32.57
N PRO A 241 22.52 -24.54 -33.90
CA PRO A 241 23.09 -25.56 -34.78
C PRO A 241 24.59 -25.76 -34.51
N LEU A 242 25.07 -27.00 -34.63
CA LEU A 242 26.44 -27.38 -34.25
C LEU A 242 27.53 -26.51 -34.87
N TYR A 243 27.33 -26.11 -36.13
CA TYR A 243 28.33 -25.39 -36.93
C TYR A 243 28.12 -23.89 -36.98
N LEU A 244 27.08 -23.38 -36.31
CA LEU A 244 26.81 -21.95 -36.25
C LEU A 244 27.74 -21.20 -35.29
N PRO A 245 27.98 -21.66 -34.04
CA PRO A 245 28.90 -20.99 -33.13
C PRO A 245 30.35 -21.35 -33.45
N LEU A 246 31.20 -20.33 -33.56
CA LEU A 246 32.65 -20.48 -33.56
C LEU A 246 33.14 -20.65 -32.13
N LEU A 247 33.61 -21.85 -31.81
CA LEU A 247 34.20 -22.19 -30.52
C LEU A 247 35.72 -21.99 -30.60
N ARG A 248 36.26 -21.13 -29.74
CA ARG A 248 37.69 -20.86 -29.66
C ARG A 248 38.16 -20.88 -28.22
N HIS A 249 39.38 -21.37 -28.06
CA HIS A 249 40.10 -21.39 -26.81
C HIS A 249 41.29 -20.46 -26.93
N VAL A 250 41.34 -19.45 -26.08
CA VAL A 250 42.29 -18.35 -26.20
C VAL A 250 43.13 -18.29 -24.94
N GLN A 251 44.44 -18.34 -25.09
CA GLN A 251 45.37 -18.11 -23.98
C GLN A 251 45.40 -16.61 -23.66
N LEU A 252 45.16 -16.27 -22.40
CA LEU A 252 45.13 -14.87 -21.96
C LEU A 252 46.40 -14.52 -21.20
N PRO A 253 47.00 -13.34 -21.46
CA PRO A 253 48.07 -12.83 -20.63
C PRO A 253 47.56 -12.54 -19.21
N ASP A 254 48.45 -12.57 -18.22
CA ASP A 254 48.08 -12.19 -16.85
C ASP A 254 47.82 -10.68 -16.74
N VAL A 255 46.56 -10.31 -16.97
CA VAL A 255 46.08 -8.95 -16.85
C VAL A 255 45.02 -8.82 -15.76
N LYS A 256 44.87 -7.60 -15.23
CA LYS A 256 43.82 -7.29 -14.27
C LYS A 256 42.45 -7.52 -14.90
N GLY A 257 41.51 -8.06 -14.11
CA GLY A 257 40.17 -8.45 -14.57
C GLY A 257 39.40 -7.39 -15.36
N ARG A 258 39.64 -6.10 -15.09
CA ARG A 258 39.02 -4.97 -15.79
C ARG A 258 39.39 -4.84 -17.27
N TYR A 259 40.48 -5.47 -17.72
CA TYR A 259 40.96 -5.44 -19.11
C TYR A 259 40.70 -6.75 -19.85
N LEU A 260 40.23 -7.79 -19.15
CA LEU A 260 40.05 -9.12 -19.76
C LEU A 260 39.06 -9.06 -20.92
N LYS A 261 38.00 -8.25 -20.80
CA LYS A 261 36.98 -8.15 -21.85
C LYS A 261 37.54 -7.57 -23.14
N GLU A 262 38.33 -6.51 -23.05
CA GLU A 262 38.94 -5.84 -24.20
C GLU A 262 39.96 -6.75 -24.87
N ILE A 263 40.77 -7.47 -24.08
CA ILE A 263 41.79 -8.39 -24.60
C ILE A 263 41.14 -9.61 -25.26
N VAL A 264 40.18 -10.26 -24.58
CA VAL A 264 39.45 -11.40 -25.16
C VAL A 264 38.77 -10.96 -26.45
N ASN A 265 38.11 -9.81 -26.48
CA ASN A 265 37.46 -9.34 -27.68
C ASN A 265 38.47 -9.08 -28.82
N ALA A 266 39.61 -8.44 -28.54
CA ALA A 266 40.64 -8.18 -29.56
C ALA A 266 41.17 -9.49 -30.16
N GLU A 267 41.60 -10.42 -29.29
CA GLU A 267 42.16 -11.71 -29.72
C GLU A 267 41.15 -12.57 -30.49
N VAL A 268 39.88 -12.54 -30.07
CA VAL A 268 38.81 -13.25 -30.77
C VAL A 268 38.54 -12.62 -32.12
N LEU A 269 38.45 -11.29 -32.20
CA LEU A 269 38.18 -10.56 -33.44
C LEU A 269 39.30 -10.74 -34.47
N ASP A 270 40.54 -10.90 -34.03
CA ASP A 270 41.67 -11.23 -34.92
C ASP A 270 41.57 -12.66 -35.48
N SER A 271 40.84 -13.55 -34.81
CA SER A 271 40.70 -14.97 -35.19
C SER A 271 39.41 -15.33 -35.94
N VAL A 272 38.41 -14.43 -35.95
CA VAL A 272 37.10 -14.66 -36.59
C VAL A 272 36.94 -13.79 -37.84
N PRO A 273 36.28 -14.29 -38.90
CA PRO A 273 36.15 -13.55 -40.17
C PRO A 273 35.02 -12.50 -40.15
N PHE A 274 34.69 -11.93 -38.99
CA PHE A 274 33.53 -11.06 -38.81
C PHE A 274 33.91 -9.72 -38.18
N ALA A 275 33.24 -8.64 -38.60
CA ALA A 275 33.44 -7.36 -37.96
C ALA A 275 32.86 -7.35 -36.52
N PRO A 276 33.36 -6.48 -35.62
CA PRO A 276 32.92 -6.45 -34.22
C PRO A 276 31.42 -6.18 -34.03
N ASN A 277 30.79 -5.53 -34.99
CA ASN A 277 29.35 -5.24 -35.02
C ASN A 277 28.51 -6.37 -35.62
N GLU A 278 29.11 -7.37 -36.25
CA GLU A 278 28.43 -8.49 -36.95
C GLU A 278 28.42 -9.78 -36.13
N VAL A 279 29.17 -9.83 -35.03
CA VAL A 279 29.31 -11.02 -34.18
C VAL A 279 28.89 -10.75 -32.74
N ASP A 280 28.18 -11.70 -32.14
CA ASP A 280 27.97 -11.75 -30.70
C ASP A 280 29.03 -12.65 -30.08
N ILE A 281 29.83 -12.08 -29.17
CA ILE A 281 30.90 -12.78 -28.47
C ILE A 281 30.50 -13.01 -27.01
N ARG A 282 30.60 -14.25 -26.55
CA ARG A 282 30.50 -14.66 -25.14
C ARG A 282 31.76 -15.40 -24.76
N TRP A 283 32.24 -15.18 -23.54
CA TRP A 283 33.44 -15.83 -23.06
C TRP A 283 33.41 -16.07 -21.56
N ARG A 284 34.18 -17.06 -21.11
CA ARG A 284 34.42 -17.39 -19.71
C ARG A 284 35.89 -17.74 -19.56
N VAL A 285 36.50 -17.23 -18.49
CA VAL A 285 37.87 -17.57 -18.13
C VAL A 285 37.85 -18.87 -17.35
N GLU A 286 38.68 -19.80 -17.77
CA GLU A 286 39.02 -21.04 -17.10
C GLU A 286 40.33 -20.81 -16.33
N GLN A 287 40.32 -21.16 -15.03
CA GLN A 287 41.53 -21.11 -14.22
C GLN A 287 42.32 -22.39 -14.47
N GLY A 288 43.31 -22.33 -15.36
CA GLY A 288 44.36 -23.35 -15.46
C GLY A 288 45.43 -23.16 -14.38
N GLU A 289 46.27 -24.18 -14.18
CA GLU A 289 47.35 -24.15 -13.18
C GLU A 289 48.42 -23.09 -13.51
N GLU A 290 48.78 -22.94 -14.77
CA GLU A 290 49.86 -22.04 -15.21
C GLU A 290 49.40 -20.89 -16.11
N THR A 291 48.34 -21.10 -16.89
CA THR A 291 47.83 -20.12 -17.87
C THR A 291 46.33 -19.90 -17.68
N ARG A 292 45.89 -18.64 -17.73
CA ARG A 292 44.47 -18.33 -17.86
C ARG A 292 44.04 -18.57 -19.29
N GLU A 293 43.10 -19.48 -19.47
CA GLU A 293 42.50 -19.75 -20.77
C GLU A 293 41.10 -19.18 -20.79
N ALA A 294 40.61 -18.74 -21.94
CA ALA A 294 39.22 -18.36 -22.10
C ALA A 294 38.55 -19.19 -23.18
N SER A 295 37.43 -19.79 -22.80
CA SER A 295 36.48 -20.43 -23.69
C SER A 295 35.56 -19.36 -24.28
N VAL A 296 35.70 -19.12 -25.58
CA VAL A 296 34.99 -18.11 -26.34
C VAL A 296 34.03 -18.76 -27.32
N ILE A 297 32.81 -18.23 -27.35
CA ILE A 297 31.78 -18.56 -28.31
C ILE A 297 31.45 -17.29 -29.10
N ALA A 298 31.68 -17.32 -30.40
CA ALA A 298 31.37 -16.24 -31.32
C ALA A 298 30.27 -16.68 -32.31
N VAL A 299 29.18 -15.91 -32.42
CA VAL A 299 28.04 -16.23 -33.28
C VAL A 299 27.69 -15.05 -34.18
N PRO A 300 27.56 -15.22 -35.51
CA PRO A 300 27.09 -14.15 -36.39
C PRO A 300 25.70 -13.67 -35.99
N LYS A 301 25.52 -12.35 -35.85
CA LYS A 301 24.28 -11.74 -35.36
C LYS A 301 23.09 -12.05 -36.24
N ASP A 302 23.25 -11.96 -37.56
CA ASP A 302 22.15 -12.19 -38.49
C ASP A 302 21.61 -13.62 -38.39
N ARG A 303 22.51 -14.60 -38.22
CA ARG A 303 22.15 -16.00 -38.05
C ARG A 303 21.52 -16.26 -36.68
N MET A 304 22.04 -15.64 -35.61
CA MET A 304 21.44 -15.69 -34.27
C MET A 304 20.02 -15.08 -34.27
N ASP A 305 19.85 -13.92 -34.91
CA ASP A 305 18.58 -13.19 -34.99
C ASP A 305 17.56 -13.97 -35.82
N GLY A 306 17.98 -14.58 -36.93
CA GLY A 306 17.14 -15.48 -37.72
C GLY A 306 16.69 -16.70 -36.92
N HIS A 307 17.60 -17.33 -36.18
CA HIS A 307 17.29 -18.48 -35.34
C HIS A 307 16.29 -18.12 -34.21
N ILE A 308 16.49 -16.97 -33.56
CA ILE A 308 15.54 -16.43 -32.56
C ILE A 308 14.20 -16.03 -33.21
N GLY A 309 14.25 -15.52 -34.44
CA GLY A 309 13.08 -15.15 -35.24
C GLY A 309 12.15 -16.34 -35.43
N ILE A 310 12.68 -17.48 -35.88
CA ILE A 310 11.92 -18.73 -36.07
C ILE A 310 11.13 -19.08 -34.81
N VAL A 311 11.79 -19.05 -33.64
CA VAL A 311 11.17 -19.39 -32.36
C VAL A 311 10.10 -18.38 -31.93
N ARG A 312 10.34 -17.09 -32.18
CA ARG A 312 9.40 -16.01 -31.86
C ARG A 312 8.18 -16.00 -32.77
N ASP A 313 8.37 -16.33 -34.04
CA ASP A 313 7.27 -16.46 -35.00
C ASP A 313 6.33 -17.60 -34.60
N SER A 314 6.79 -18.54 -33.76
CA SER A 314 5.97 -19.61 -33.16
C SER A 314 5.34 -19.22 -31.82
N GLN A 315 5.33 -17.92 -31.48
CA GLN A 315 4.83 -17.38 -30.21
C GLN A 315 5.59 -17.87 -28.95
N LEU A 316 6.76 -18.48 -29.11
CA LEU A 316 7.63 -18.86 -28.00
C LEU A 316 8.62 -17.72 -27.69
N SER A 317 8.99 -17.56 -26.42
CA SER A 317 10.02 -16.61 -26.02
C SER A 317 11.29 -17.37 -25.60
N PRO A 318 12.41 -17.23 -26.32
CA PRO A 318 13.67 -17.82 -25.88
C PRO A 318 14.07 -17.29 -24.50
N SER A 319 14.22 -18.19 -23.52
CA SER A 319 14.68 -17.86 -22.17
C SER A 319 16.20 -18.01 -22.04
N ALA A 320 16.78 -18.98 -22.74
CA ALA A 320 18.21 -19.22 -22.85
C ALA A 320 18.55 -19.87 -24.18
N ILE A 321 19.79 -19.67 -24.62
CA ILE A 321 20.35 -20.27 -25.84
C ILE A 321 21.70 -20.89 -25.48
N TYR A 322 21.95 -22.11 -25.92
CA TYR A 322 23.26 -22.76 -25.75
C TYR A 322 23.75 -23.36 -27.07
N PRO A 323 25.06 -23.39 -27.36
CA PRO A 323 25.58 -24.19 -28.46
C PRO A 323 25.16 -25.66 -28.33
N LYS A 324 24.71 -26.31 -29.42
CA LYS A 324 24.34 -27.75 -29.36
C LYS A 324 25.49 -28.63 -28.87
N ALA A 325 26.73 -28.35 -29.27
CA ALA A 325 27.89 -29.09 -28.76
C ALA A 325 28.02 -29.00 -27.24
N ALA A 326 27.72 -27.83 -26.66
CA ALA A 326 27.76 -27.60 -25.23
C ALA A 326 26.59 -28.28 -24.51
N ALA A 327 25.41 -28.31 -25.13
CA ALA A 327 24.28 -29.10 -24.66
C ALA A 327 24.62 -30.60 -24.65
N LEU A 328 25.14 -31.15 -25.75
CA LEU A 328 25.55 -32.56 -25.84
C LEU A 328 26.61 -32.92 -24.79
N ALA A 329 27.61 -32.06 -24.57
CA ALA A 329 28.59 -32.25 -23.50
C ALA A 329 27.92 -32.30 -22.11
N ALA A 330 26.95 -31.42 -21.86
CA ALA A 330 26.18 -31.43 -20.62
C ALA A 330 25.27 -32.66 -20.49
N ALA A 331 24.77 -33.21 -21.59
CA ALA A 331 23.96 -34.43 -21.61
C ALA A 331 24.78 -35.65 -21.23
N VAL A 332 25.98 -35.77 -21.80
CA VAL A 332 26.89 -36.90 -21.57
C VAL A 332 27.55 -36.85 -20.19
N ALA A 333 27.73 -35.65 -19.63
CA ALA A 333 28.27 -35.43 -18.28
C ALA A 333 29.66 -36.06 -18.00
N LEU A 334 30.41 -36.40 -19.05
CA LEU A 334 31.80 -36.86 -18.94
C LEU A 334 32.76 -35.70 -19.18
N PRO A 335 33.83 -35.56 -18.38
CA PRO A 335 34.78 -34.46 -18.54
C PRO A 335 35.57 -34.59 -19.86
N ASP A 336 36.04 -35.78 -20.19
CA ASP A 336 36.86 -36.03 -21.38
C ASP A 336 36.25 -37.16 -22.20
N VAL A 337 35.73 -36.85 -23.39
CA VAL A 337 34.96 -37.79 -24.21
C VAL A 337 34.90 -37.32 -25.67
N PHE A 338 34.82 -38.26 -26.61
CA PHE A 338 34.35 -37.99 -27.96
C PHE A 338 32.85 -38.23 -28.04
N ILE A 339 32.09 -37.24 -28.49
CA ILE A 339 30.66 -37.39 -28.74
C ILE A 339 30.45 -37.48 -30.25
N LEU A 340 29.78 -38.54 -30.69
CA LEU A 340 29.31 -38.71 -32.05
C LEU A 340 27.83 -38.36 -32.07
N HIS A 341 27.47 -37.30 -32.79
CA HIS A 341 26.08 -36.91 -32.97
C HIS A 341 25.65 -37.14 -34.42
N ILE A 342 24.86 -38.19 -34.63
CA ILE A 342 24.45 -38.66 -35.95
C ILE A 342 23.07 -38.07 -36.29
N THR A 343 22.97 -37.41 -37.43
CA THR A 343 21.70 -36.83 -37.90
C THR A 343 21.54 -37.09 -39.38
N GLY A 344 20.58 -37.95 -39.75
CA GLY A 344 20.37 -38.36 -41.14
C GLY A 344 21.64 -38.93 -41.79
N SER A 345 22.15 -38.27 -42.82
CA SER A 345 23.36 -38.65 -43.56
C SER A 345 24.61 -37.89 -43.10
N GLN A 346 24.60 -37.31 -41.90
CA GLN A 346 25.68 -36.49 -41.39
C GLN A 346 26.02 -36.88 -39.96
N THR A 347 27.26 -36.63 -39.56
CA THR A 347 27.71 -36.85 -38.19
C THR A 347 28.60 -35.71 -37.75
N ALA A 348 28.44 -35.29 -36.50
CA ALA A 348 29.38 -34.41 -35.83
C ALA A 348 30.23 -35.22 -34.85
N VAL A 349 31.55 -35.12 -35.01
CA VAL A 349 32.53 -35.57 -34.03
C VAL A 349 32.89 -34.40 -33.13
N ILE A 350 32.59 -34.51 -31.85
CA ILE A 350 32.82 -33.46 -30.86
C ILE A 350 33.83 -33.96 -29.84
N LEU A 351 34.97 -33.29 -29.72
CA LEU A 351 35.93 -33.53 -28.64
C LEU A 351 35.54 -32.66 -27.45
N VAL A 352 35.25 -33.29 -26.31
CA VAL A 352 34.98 -32.62 -25.03
C VAL A 352 36.18 -32.83 -24.11
N ARG A 353 36.64 -31.75 -23.47
CA ARG A 353 37.71 -31.77 -22.45
C ARG A 353 37.33 -30.92 -21.26
N GLY A 354 37.48 -31.45 -20.05
CA GLY A 354 37.01 -30.80 -18.82
C GLY A 354 35.51 -30.43 -18.83
N GLY A 355 34.69 -31.19 -19.58
CA GLY A 355 33.26 -30.94 -19.79
C GLY A 355 32.95 -29.88 -20.85
N VAL A 356 33.97 -29.26 -21.45
CA VAL A 356 33.81 -28.17 -22.42
C VAL A 356 34.12 -28.68 -23.83
N PRO A 357 33.25 -28.43 -24.83
CA PRO A 357 33.56 -28.75 -26.22
C PRO A 357 34.79 -27.97 -26.71
N ARG A 358 35.78 -28.68 -27.24
CA ARG A 358 37.02 -28.13 -27.80
C ARG A 358 36.99 -28.04 -29.31
N ILE A 359 36.53 -29.10 -29.97
CA ILE A 359 36.50 -29.22 -31.44
C ILE A 359 35.16 -29.81 -31.85
N VAL A 360 34.61 -29.31 -32.95
CA VAL A 360 33.44 -29.88 -33.63
C VAL A 360 33.85 -30.09 -35.08
N HIS A 361 33.74 -31.33 -35.55
CA HIS A 361 34.09 -31.72 -36.91
C HIS A 361 32.90 -32.41 -37.59
N ARG A 362 32.54 -31.97 -38.79
CA ARG A 362 31.44 -32.53 -39.58
C ARG A 362 31.95 -33.61 -40.51
N LEU A 363 31.21 -34.71 -40.60
CA LEU A 363 31.40 -35.79 -41.54
C LEU A 363 30.10 -36.02 -42.32
N GLU A 364 30.24 -36.35 -43.59
CA GLU A 364 29.16 -36.91 -44.40
C GLU A 364 29.24 -38.43 -44.31
N LEU A 365 28.10 -39.06 -44.06
CA LEU A 365 28.03 -40.49 -43.89
C LEU A 365 27.61 -41.19 -45.19
N PRO A 366 28.30 -42.28 -45.59
CA PRO A 366 27.83 -43.17 -46.64
C PRO A 366 26.55 -43.90 -46.18
N GLN A 367 25.87 -44.62 -47.09
CA GLN A 367 24.65 -45.35 -46.74
C GLN A 367 24.94 -46.71 -46.07
N ASP A 368 26.10 -47.31 -46.33
CA ASP A 368 26.50 -48.60 -45.78
C ASP A 368 27.06 -48.45 -44.36
N THR A 369 26.55 -49.23 -43.40
CA THR A 369 26.92 -49.14 -41.98
C THR A 369 28.42 -49.40 -41.74
N THR A 370 29.05 -50.27 -42.53
CA THR A 370 30.48 -50.59 -42.40
C THR A 370 31.33 -49.41 -42.87
N GLU A 371 31.01 -48.85 -44.05
CA GLU A 371 31.68 -47.65 -44.55
C GLU A 371 31.43 -46.43 -43.64
N GLN A 372 30.26 -46.35 -42.99
CA GLN A 372 29.96 -45.34 -41.99
C GLN A 372 30.90 -45.47 -40.79
N ALA A 373 31.05 -46.68 -40.24
CA ALA A 373 31.93 -46.93 -39.11
C ALA A 373 33.38 -46.54 -39.42
N GLU A 374 33.89 -46.90 -40.60
CA GLU A 374 35.24 -46.52 -41.05
C GLU A 374 35.40 -45.00 -41.22
N THR A 375 34.42 -44.34 -41.83
CA THR A 375 34.42 -42.87 -42.04
C THR A 375 34.43 -42.13 -40.70
N ILE A 376 33.58 -42.56 -39.76
CA ILE A 376 33.52 -42.01 -38.40
C ILE A 376 34.84 -42.26 -37.68
N ALA A 377 35.39 -43.47 -37.75
CA ALA A 377 36.64 -43.82 -37.09
C ALA A 377 37.79 -42.93 -37.58
N MET A 378 37.90 -42.73 -38.90
CA MET A 378 38.86 -41.80 -39.50
C MET A 378 38.67 -40.37 -39.00
N GLY A 379 37.42 -39.88 -38.91
CA GLY A 379 37.15 -38.54 -38.40
C GLY A 379 37.49 -38.36 -36.92
N VAL A 380 37.26 -39.38 -36.08
CA VAL A 380 37.70 -39.37 -34.67
C VAL A 380 39.21 -39.31 -34.56
N GLU A 381 39.94 -40.13 -35.34
CA GLU A 381 41.40 -40.10 -35.36
C GLU A 381 41.96 -38.78 -35.89
N GLN A 382 41.30 -38.17 -36.88
CA GLN A 382 41.65 -36.85 -37.40
C GLN A 382 41.49 -35.76 -36.33
N VAL A 383 40.37 -35.74 -35.61
CA VAL A 383 40.16 -34.79 -34.49
C VAL A 383 41.16 -35.03 -33.36
N ALA A 384 41.42 -36.30 -33.02
CA ALA A 384 42.44 -36.65 -32.02
C ALA A 384 43.84 -36.16 -32.45
N GLY A 385 44.18 -36.32 -33.73
CA GLY A 385 45.43 -35.87 -34.33
C GLY A 385 45.63 -34.36 -34.26
N TYR A 386 44.58 -33.56 -34.53
CA TYR A 386 44.66 -32.10 -34.45
C TYR A 386 44.98 -31.59 -33.03
N HIS A 387 44.52 -32.30 -32.00
CA HIS A 387 44.70 -31.88 -30.60
C HIS A 387 45.97 -32.44 -29.94
N ARG A 388 46.61 -33.48 -30.51
CA ARG A 388 47.83 -34.10 -29.97
C ARG A 388 49.03 -33.14 -29.82
N SER A 389 48.97 -31.97 -30.48
CA SER A 389 50.09 -31.02 -30.58
C SER A 389 50.32 -30.12 -29.37
N GLN A 390 49.40 -30.04 -28.40
CA GLN A 390 49.48 -29.01 -27.34
C GLN A 390 49.93 -29.50 -25.96
N ARG A 391 49.70 -30.78 -25.61
CA ARG A 391 50.19 -31.39 -24.35
C ARG A 391 50.45 -32.89 -24.55
N PRO A 392 51.71 -33.35 -24.50
CA PRO A 392 52.05 -34.78 -24.67
C PRO A 392 51.40 -35.70 -23.63
N GLU A 393 51.02 -35.16 -22.47
CA GLU A 393 50.46 -35.91 -21.35
C GLU A 393 48.97 -36.24 -21.52
N ASP A 394 48.30 -35.67 -22.52
CA ASP A 394 46.89 -35.93 -22.77
C ASP A 394 46.72 -37.27 -23.50
N ASN A 395 46.21 -38.29 -22.79
CA ASN A 395 45.86 -39.59 -23.39
C ASN A 395 44.55 -39.50 -24.21
N ILE A 396 44.60 -38.75 -25.31
CA ILE A 396 43.45 -38.56 -26.22
C ILE A 396 43.06 -39.88 -26.89
N SER A 397 44.02 -40.77 -27.10
CA SER A 397 43.82 -42.09 -27.72
C SER A 397 42.93 -43.03 -26.90
N SER A 398 42.88 -42.88 -25.58
CA SER A 398 42.06 -43.74 -24.72
C SER A 398 40.71 -43.16 -24.36
N LEU A 399 40.34 -41.99 -24.91
CA LEU A 399 39.08 -41.35 -24.54
C LEU A 399 37.90 -42.19 -25.03
N PRO A 400 36.85 -42.35 -24.20
CA PRO A 400 35.65 -43.06 -24.61
C PRO A 400 34.93 -42.28 -25.70
N VAL A 401 34.14 -43.01 -26.49
CA VAL A 401 33.30 -42.46 -27.54
C VAL A 401 31.84 -42.73 -27.18
N VAL A 402 31.00 -41.70 -27.17
CA VAL A 402 29.57 -41.80 -26.87
C VAL A 402 28.76 -41.44 -28.11
N VAL A 403 27.85 -42.31 -28.52
CA VAL A 403 27.01 -42.13 -29.71
C VAL A 403 25.64 -41.56 -29.32
N THR A 404 25.20 -40.51 -30.01
CA THR A 404 23.94 -39.78 -29.83
C THR A 404 23.29 -39.49 -31.19
N GLY A 405 22.03 -39.03 -31.19
CA GLY A 405 21.29 -38.65 -32.39
C GLY A 405 20.44 -39.78 -32.98
N GLU A 406 20.08 -39.66 -34.26
CA GLU A 406 19.25 -40.61 -35.00
C GLU A 406 20.06 -41.82 -35.48
N VAL A 407 20.39 -42.74 -34.57
CA VAL A 407 21.19 -43.92 -34.92
C VAL A 407 20.29 -45.10 -35.28
N LYS A 408 20.07 -45.30 -36.58
CA LYS A 408 19.47 -46.55 -37.07
C LYS A 408 20.44 -47.69 -36.75
N GLN A 409 19.98 -48.74 -36.07
CA GLN A 409 20.80 -49.90 -35.68
C GLN A 409 22.00 -49.53 -34.77
N ALA A 410 21.77 -48.70 -33.74
CA ALA A 410 22.78 -48.25 -32.79
C ALA A 410 23.74 -49.35 -32.31
N GLN A 411 23.21 -50.52 -31.95
CA GLN A 411 24.00 -51.64 -31.44
C GLN A 411 25.02 -52.20 -32.46
N GLU A 412 24.64 -52.28 -33.74
CA GLU A 412 25.52 -52.76 -34.81
C GLU A 412 26.64 -51.75 -35.08
N LEU A 413 26.28 -50.48 -35.24
CA LEU A 413 27.24 -49.40 -35.47
C LEU A 413 28.22 -49.27 -34.28
N VAL A 414 27.75 -49.36 -33.04
CA VAL A 414 28.60 -49.32 -31.84
C VAL A 414 29.61 -50.48 -31.83
N GLY A 415 29.19 -51.70 -32.21
CA GLY A 415 30.09 -52.86 -32.31
C GLY A 415 31.17 -52.69 -33.38
N GLN A 416 30.78 -52.20 -34.56
CA GLN A 416 31.70 -51.92 -35.66
C GLN A 416 32.67 -50.79 -35.31
N LEU A 417 32.17 -49.68 -34.73
CA LEU A 417 33.00 -48.56 -34.27
C LEU A 417 33.99 -48.96 -33.18
N SER A 418 33.56 -49.79 -32.22
CA SER A 418 34.45 -50.27 -31.16
C SER A 418 35.61 -51.09 -31.72
N THR A 419 35.35 -51.88 -32.77
CA THR A 419 36.37 -52.66 -33.47
C THR A 419 37.28 -51.76 -34.31
N ALA A 420 36.72 -50.80 -35.05
CA ALA A 420 37.47 -49.92 -35.93
C ALA A 420 38.37 -48.92 -35.17
N LEU A 421 37.92 -48.45 -34.00
CA LEU A 421 38.65 -47.46 -33.20
C LEU A 421 39.64 -48.07 -32.20
N ASP A 422 39.49 -49.35 -31.86
CA ASP A 422 40.18 -49.99 -30.72
C ASP A 422 39.96 -49.20 -29.41
N ARG A 423 38.74 -48.69 -29.21
CA ARG A 423 38.35 -47.84 -28.08
C ARG A 423 36.99 -48.26 -27.52
N GLN A 424 36.73 -47.83 -26.29
CA GLN A 424 35.41 -48.00 -25.68
C GLN A 424 34.39 -47.08 -26.35
N VAL A 425 33.47 -47.67 -27.10
CA VAL A 425 32.30 -46.98 -27.66
C VAL A 425 31.09 -47.36 -26.80
N LYS A 426 30.34 -46.36 -26.33
CA LYS A 426 29.13 -46.53 -25.53
C LYS A 426 27.94 -45.88 -26.23
N GLU A 427 26.78 -46.48 -26.03
CA GLU A 427 25.51 -45.82 -26.29
C GLU A 427 25.27 -44.72 -25.24
N PHE A 428 24.51 -43.70 -25.61
CA PHE A 428 24.17 -42.61 -24.70
C PHE A 428 23.20 -43.08 -23.62
N GLU A 429 23.63 -42.98 -22.37
CA GLU A 429 22.82 -43.25 -21.19
C GLU A 429 22.64 -41.95 -20.40
N PRO A 430 21.44 -41.33 -20.39
CA PRO A 430 21.23 -40.08 -19.67
C PRO A 430 21.24 -40.30 -18.16
N GLU A 431 21.77 -39.33 -17.40
CA GLU A 431 21.68 -39.32 -15.93
C GLU A 431 20.26 -39.08 -15.39
N LEU A 432 19.31 -38.71 -16.27
CA LEU A 432 17.93 -38.41 -15.92
C LEU A 432 17.03 -39.64 -16.05
N ASP A 433 16.08 -39.77 -15.13
CA ASP A 433 15.00 -40.76 -15.21
C ASP A 433 14.14 -40.50 -16.47
N CYS A 434 14.33 -41.34 -17.49
CA CYS A 434 13.61 -41.25 -18.75
C CYS A 434 12.36 -42.15 -18.74
N PRO A 435 11.21 -41.70 -19.26
CA PRO A 435 10.02 -42.52 -19.42
C PRO A 435 10.25 -43.71 -20.36
N ASP A 436 9.51 -44.80 -20.17
CA ASP A 436 9.55 -45.95 -21.08
C ASP A 436 9.21 -45.53 -22.52
N GLY A 437 10.00 -46.01 -23.48
CA GLY A 437 9.83 -45.70 -24.92
C GLY A 437 10.34 -44.33 -25.36
N PHE A 438 10.97 -43.55 -24.46
CA PHE A 438 11.65 -42.32 -24.81
C PHE A 438 13.03 -42.61 -25.43
N ASP A 439 13.25 -42.15 -26.67
CA ASP A 439 14.56 -42.25 -27.32
C ASP A 439 15.52 -41.19 -26.76
N SER A 440 16.26 -41.58 -25.74
CA SER A 440 17.18 -40.65 -25.08
C SER A 440 18.34 -40.19 -25.98
N ALA A 441 18.79 -41.03 -26.93
CA ALA A 441 19.88 -40.70 -27.83
C ALA A 441 19.45 -39.62 -28.83
N GLU A 442 18.25 -39.74 -29.39
CA GLU A 442 17.67 -38.75 -30.30
C GLU A 442 17.46 -37.38 -29.60
N TYR A 443 17.00 -37.40 -28.35
CA TYR A 443 16.73 -36.20 -27.55
C TYR A 443 17.90 -35.76 -26.66
N ALA A 444 19.10 -36.31 -26.86
CA ALA A 444 20.30 -35.94 -26.11
C ALA A 444 20.58 -34.42 -26.13
N PRO A 445 20.42 -33.68 -27.26
CA PRO A 445 20.53 -32.22 -27.26
C PRO A 445 19.55 -31.54 -26.29
N ASN A 446 18.29 -31.96 -26.27
CA ASN A 446 17.25 -31.39 -25.41
C ASN A 446 17.52 -31.66 -23.92
N ILE A 447 17.94 -32.88 -23.57
CA ILE A 447 18.39 -33.24 -22.21
C ILE A 447 19.56 -32.35 -21.81
N GLY A 448 20.53 -32.22 -22.71
CA GLY A 448 21.68 -31.35 -22.57
C GLY A 448 21.34 -29.89 -22.33
N LEU A 449 20.37 -29.34 -23.06
CA LEU A 449 19.88 -27.97 -22.88
C LEU A 449 19.28 -27.74 -21.50
N PHE A 450 18.50 -28.70 -21.00
CA PHE A 450 17.93 -28.66 -19.67
C PHE A 450 19.02 -28.68 -18.59
N LEU A 451 19.97 -29.60 -18.70
CA LEU A 451 21.10 -29.73 -17.76
C LEU A 451 22.04 -28.51 -17.81
N ALA A 452 22.29 -27.97 -19.01
CA ALA A 452 23.06 -26.73 -19.20
C ALA A 452 22.40 -25.53 -18.52
N ALA A 453 21.07 -25.42 -18.60
CA ALA A 453 20.36 -24.34 -17.95
C ALA A 453 20.32 -24.47 -16.42
N LYS A 454 20.13 -25.69 -15.91
CA LYS A 454 20.15 -25.98 -14.48
C LYS A 454 21.54 -25.74 -13.87
N SER A 455 22.59 -26.18 -14.56
CA SER A 455 23.98 -25.97 -14.12
C SER A 455 24.41 -24.51 -14.12
N SER A 456 23.89 -23.70 -15.05
CA SER A 456 24.13 -22.24 -15.07
C SER A 456 23.70 -21.54 -13.76
N GLU A 457 22.70 -22.08 -13.06
CA GLU A 457 22.25 -21.56 -11.76
C GLU A 457 23.17 -21.97 -10.60
N SER A 458 23.75 -23.18 -10.69
CA SER A 458 24.69 -23.71 -9.71
C SER A 458 26.12 -23.44 -10.17
N ALA A 459 26.76 -22.38 -9.66
CA ALA A 459 28.09 -21.90 -10.07
C ALA A 459 29.27 -22.90 -9.99
N LYS A 460 29.01 -24.20 -9.76
CA LYS A 460 29.97 -25.28 -9.49
C LYS A 460 30.21 -26.22 -10.68
N VAL A 461 29.35 -26.24 -11.70
CA VAL A 461 29.52 -27.15 -12.85
C VAL A 461 29.99 -26.35 -14.07
N ILE A 462 31.21 -26.66 -14.51
CA ILE A 462 31.82 -26.24 -15.78
C ILE A 462 30.87 -26.80 -16.87
N ALA A 463 30.25 -26.02 -17.76
CA ALA A 463 30.84 -25.79 -19.08
C ALA A 463 29.92 -25.06 -20.09
N THR A 464 28.76 -24.53 -19.70
CA THR A 464 27.83 -23.97 -20.69
C THR A 464 27.52 -22.50 -20.38
N GLN A 465 27.79 -21.64 -21.36
CA GLN A 465 27.45 -20.22 -21.29
C GLN A 465 26.17 -19.97 -22.07
N ASN A 466 25.20 -19.30 -21.44
CA ASN A 466 24.02 -18.81 -22.15
C ASN A 466 24.44 -17.75 -23.16
N VAL A 467 24.28 -18.06 -24.45
CA VAL A 467 24.65 -17.18 -25.56
C VAL A 467 23.54 -16.24 -25.99
N LEU A 468 22.37 -16.27 -25.32
CA LEU A 468 21.26 -15.37 -25.61
C LEU A 468 21.72 -13.89 -25.56
N PRO A 469 21.63 -13.14 -26.67
CA PRO A 469 22.02 -11.75 -26.66
C PRO A 469 21.08 -10.91 -25.82
N LYS A 470 21.61 -9.88 -25.14
CA LYS A 470 20.81 -8.98 -24.28
C LYS A 470 19.69 -8.25 -25.04
N ARG A 471 19.83 -8.07 -26.37
CA ARG A 471 18.78 -7.49 -27.22
C ARG A 471 17.56 -8.40 -27.37
N HIS A 472 17.73 -9.71 -27.16
CA HIS A 472 16.66 -10.71 -27.23
C HIS A 472 16.19 -11.22 -25.89
N SER A 473 16.98 -11.05 -24.81
CA SER A 473 16.56 -11.44 -23.48
C SER A 473 15.23 -10.76 -23.12
N PRO A 474 14.25 -11.49 -22.57
CA PRO A 474 13.01 -10.89 -22.09
C PRO A 474 13.40 -9.78 -21.11
N ARG A 475 12.86 -8.58 -21.31
CA ARG A 475 13.10 -7.48 -20.36
C ARG A 475 12.63 -8.01 -19.00
N PRO A 476 13.50 -8.08 -17.98
CA PRO A 476 13.06 -8.50 -16.68
C PRO A 476 11.88 -7.61 -16.32
N LEU A 477 10.73 -8.23 -16.04
CA LEU A 477 9.60 -7.47 -15.53
C LEU A 477 10.15 -6.66 -14.36
N PRO A 478 9.91 -5.35 -14.29
CA PRO A 478 10.42 -4.52 -13.21
C PRO A 478 9.79 -5.02 -11.90
N VAL A 479 10.38 -6.04 -11.29
CA VAL A 479 9.86 -6.73 -10.10
C VAL A 479 9.67 -5.72 -8.98
N VAL A 480 10.56 -4.73 -8.91
CA VAL A 480 10.46 -3.61 -7.98
C VAL A 480 9.19 -2.77 -8.23
N SER A 481 8.83 -2.46 -9.48
CA SER A 481 7.61 -1.69 -9.74
C SER A 481 6.35 -2.54 -9.55
N THR A 482 6.38 -3.81 -9.91
CA THR A 482 5.25 -4.73 -9.67
C THR A 482 5.05 -4.96 -8.18
N ALA A 483 6.12 -5.18 -7.41
CA ALA A 483 6.06 -5.30 -5.96
C ALA A 483 5.65 -3.99 -5.29
N ALA A 484 6.12 -2.84 -5.78
CA ALA A 484 5.67 -1.53 -5.29
C ALA A 484 4.19 -1.31 -5.57
N PHE A 485 3.70 -1.69 -6.76
CA PHE A 485 2.28 -1.61 -7.11
C PHE A 485 1.43 -2.55 -6.24
N ALA A 486 1.86 -3.80 -6.05
CA ALA A 486 1.19 -4.74 -5.14
C ALA A 486 1.21 -4.24 -3.69
N GLY A 487 2.31 -3.63 -3.24
CA GLY A 487 2.42 -2.99 -1.92
C GLY A 487 1.48 -1.80 -1.77
N LEU A 488 1.34 -0.96 -2.81
CA LEU A 488 0.39 0.14 -2.83
C LEU A 488 -1.07 -0.34 -2.81
N LEU A 489 -1.40 -1.39 -3.56
CA LEU A 489 -2.71 -2.02 -3.51
C LEU A 489 -3.00 -2.61 -2.13
N GLY A 490 -2.01 -3.27 -1.51
CA GLY A 490 -2.11 -3.77 -0.14
C GLY A 490 -2.34 -2.65 0.88
N LEU A 491 -1.63 -1.53 0.75
CA LEU A 491 -1.84 -0.34 1.59
C LEU A 491 -3.23 0.29 1.37
N GLY A 492 -3.69 0.38 0.12
CA GLY A 492 -5.03 0.87 -0.20
C GLY A 492 -6.13 -0.01 0.39
N PHE A 493 -5.97 -1.33 0.28
CA PHE A 493 -6.87 -2.31 0.89
C PHE A 493 -6.87 -2.20 2.43
N LEU A 494 -5.69 -2.04 3.04
CA LEU A 494 -5.56 -1.84 4.48
C LEU A 494 -6.26 -0.53 4.93
N ALA A 495 -6.05 0.56 4.20
CA ALA A 495 -6.71 1.83 4.47
C ALA A 495 -8.24 1.71 4.37
N PHE A 496 -8.75 0.99 3.36
CA PHE A 496 -10.17 0.72 3.19
C PHE A 496 -10.76 -0.06 4.38
N VAL A 497 -10.09 -1.13 4.82
CA VAL A 497 -10.49 -1.91 6.00
C VAL A 497 -10.49 -1.04 7.26
N LEU A 498 -9.45 -0.22 7.46
CA LEU A 498 -9.37 0.69 8.61
C LEU A 498 -10.49 1.74 8.59
N THR A 499 -10.82 2.30 7.43
CA THR A 499 -11.94 3.26 7.33
C THR A 499 -13.28 2.63 7.67
N GLY A 500 -13.52 1.38 7.24
CA GLY A 500 -14.72 0.63 7.62
C GLY A 500 -14.79 0.42 9.14
N TRP A 501 -13.67 0.05 9.76
CA TRP A 501 -13.60 -0.14 11.21
C TRP A 501 -13.86 1.14 11.99
N VAL A 502 -13.23 2.26 11.59
CA VAL A 502 -13.44 3.57 12.20
C VAL A 502 -14.90 4.03 12.05
N SER A 503 -15.53 3.78 10.90
CA SER A 503 -16.94 4.13 10.71
C SER A 503 -17.88 3.32 11.62
N GLY A 504 -17.55 2.06 11.90
CA GLY A 504 -18.27 1.23 12.88
C GLY A 504 -18.15 1.79 14.30
N VAL A 505 -16.94 2.14 14.72
CA VAL A 505 -16.70 2.76 16.04
C VAL A 505 -17.38 4.12 16.17
N ALA A 506 -17.38 4.93 15.11
CA ALA A 506 -18.09 6.21 15.11
C ALA A 506 -19.61 6.02 15.27
N GLY A 507 -20.17 4.96 14.71
CA GLY A 507 -21.57 4.55 14.93
C GLY A 507 -21.86 4.26 16.40
N GLU A 508 -21.00 3.47 17.06
CA GLU A 508 -21.13 3.16 18.48
C GLU A 508 -20.98 4.39 19.39
N ILE A 509 -20.09 5.33 19.06
CA ILE A 509 -19.95 6.59 19.82
C ILE A 509 -21.24 7.41 19.71
N ASN A 510 -21.85 7.48 18.53
CA ASN A 510 -23.11 8.22 18.34
C ASN A 510 -24.26 7.58 19.12
N THR A 511 -24.35 6.25 19.17
CA THR A 511 -25.38 5.57 19.97
C THR A 511 -25.12 5.70 21.46
N LEU A 512 -23.85 5.66 21.92
CA LEU A 512 -23.50 5.93 23.31
C LEU A 512 -23.85 7.35 23.72
N ASN A 513 -23.52 8.35 22.89
CA ASN A 513 -23.85 9.75 23.15
C ASN A 513 -25.37 9.98 23.20
N ALA A 514 -26.12 9.37 22.28
CA ALA A 514 -27.58 9.41 22.33
C ALA A 514 -28.13 8.80 23.64
N THR A 515 -27.55 7.68 24.08
CA THR A 515 -27.94 7.01 25.33
C THR A 515 -27.58 7.85 26.57
N LEU A 516 -26.41 8.51 26.55
CA LEU A 516 -25.98 9.43 27.60
C LEU A 516 -26.92 10.63 27.73
N ASN A 517 -27.28 11.26 26.60
CA ASN A 517 -28.21 12.38 26.60
C ASN A 517 -29.57 11.99 27.18
N ILE A 518 -30.11 10.81 26.79
CA ILE A 518 -31.36 10.29 27.35
C ILE A 518 -31.26 10.10 28.87
N ARG A 519 -30.12 9.62 29.38
CA ARG A 519 -29.92 9.45 30.82
C ARG A 519 -29.74 10.77 31.56
N GLU A 520 -29.09 11.76 30.96
CA GLU A 520 -28.98 13.11 31.54
C GLU A 520 -30.34 13.79 31.65
N ASP A 521 -31.18 13.65 30.62
CA ASP A 521 -32.55 14.16 30.64
C ASP A 521 -33.38 13.47 31.73
N GLN A 522 -33.28 12.14 31.86
CA GLN A 522 -33.92 11.40 32.96
C GLN A 522 -33.45 11.89 34.33
N ALA A 523 -32.14 12.08 34.53
CA ALA A 523 -31.59 12.58 35.79
C ALA A 523 -32.09 14.00 36.11
N ARG A 524 -32.29 14.84 35.08
CA ARG A 524 -32.84 16.18 35.23
C ARG A 524 -34.30 16.14 35.66
N ASP A 525 -35.11 15.25 35.08
CA ASP A 525 -36.51 15.06 35.44
C ASP A 525 -36.66 14.55 36.88
N TYR A 526 -35.82 13.61 37.31
CA TYR A 526 -35.81 13.15 38.70
C TYR A 526 -35.48 14.27 39.70
N ARG A 527 -34.52 15.15 39.36
CA ARG A 527 -34.20 16.32 40.21
C ARG A 527 -35.36 17.30 40.30
N LEU A 528 -36.08 17.53 39.20
CA LEU A 528 -37.26 18.38 39.18
C LEU A 528 -38.41 17.78 39.99
N ALA A 529 -38.63 16.47 39.91
CA ALA A 529 -39.63 15.76 40.71
C ALA A 529 -39.31 15.87 42.22
N ALA A 530 -38.06 15.61 42.62
CA ALA A 530 -37.62 15.75 44.01
C ALA A 530 -37.77 17.20 44.52
N ALA A 531 -37.45 18.19 43.69
CA ALA A 531 -37.62 19.60 44.05
C ALA A 531 -39.10 19.98 44.27
N ARG A 532 -40.02 19.43 43.46
CA ARG A 532 -41.47 19.64 43.66
C ARG A 532 -41.96 19.05 44.97
N GLN A 533 -41.44 17.89 45.36
CA GLN A 533 -41.83 17.24 46.61
C GLN A 533 -41.45 18.07 47.83
N ASN A 534 -40.24 18.63 47.85
CA ASN A 534 -39.80 19.55 48.91
C ASN A 534 -40.69 20.80 49.05
N VAL A 535 -41.31 21.28 47.96
CA VAL A 535 -42.25 22.41 48.01
C VAL A 535 -43.57 22.00 48.64
N VAL A 536 -44.04 20.78 48.37
CA VAL A 536 -45.27 20.24 48.97
C VAL A 536 -45.07 20.02 50.46
N ASP A 537 -43.95 19.42 50.88
CA ASP A 537 -43.66 19.14 52.29
C ASP A 537 -43.63 20.43 53.13
N ARG A 538 -43.10 21.52 52.59
CA ARG A 538 -43.13 22.84 53.24
C ARG A 538 -44.55 23.39 53.43
N ARG A 539 -45.45 23.16 52.47
CA ARG A 539 -46.84 23.59 52.58
C ARG A 539 -47.61 22.79 53.62
N ILE A 540 -47.32 21.49 53.72
CA ILE A 540 -47.92 20.63 54.75
C ILE A 540 -47.48 21.10 56.14
N ALA A 541 -46.17 21.31 56.35
CA ALA A 541 -45.66 21.80 57.64
C ALA A 541 -46.24 23.17 58.04
N GLN A 542 -46.47 24.06 57.08
CA GLN A 542 -47.09 25.36 57.35
C GLN A 542 -48.58 25.23 57.72
N ALA A 543 -49.32 24.35 57.04
CA ALA A 543 -50.72 24.12 57.34
C ALA A 543 -50.93 23.44 58.71
N GLU A 544 -50.01 22.59 59.14
CA GLU A 544 -50.05 21.98 60.48
C GLU A 544 -49.87 23.01 61.60
N LEU A 545 -49.02 24.02 61.39
CA LEU A 545 -48.84 25.12 62.36
C LEU A 545 -50.10 25.99 62.47
N GLU A 546 -50.73 26.33 61.34
CA GLU A 546 -51.98 27.11 61.33
C GLU A 546 -53.13 26.34 62.02
N ALA A 547 -53.18 25.02 61.87
CA ALA A 547 -54.18 24.19 62.52
C ALA A 547 -54.02 24.16 64.05
N GLN A 548 -52.79 24.06 64.55
CA GLN A 548 -52.50 24.08 66.00
C GLN A 548 -52.85 25.43 66.65
N GLU A 549 -52.59 26.53 65.95
CA GLU A 549 -52.95 27.87 66.45
C GLU A 549 -54.48 28.04 66.55
N LEU A 550 -55.22 27.51 65.58
CA LEU A 550 -56.68 27.56 65.60
C LEU A 550 -57.27 26.71 66.74
N GLU A 551 -56.70 25.54 67.01
CA GLU A 551 -57.13 24.65 68.10
C GLU A 551 -56.92 25.31 69.47
N ALA A 552 -55.78 25.99 69.68
CA ALA A 552 -55.51 26.73 70.91
C ALA A 552 -56.53 27.86 71.14
N ASN A 553 -56.90 28.60 70.10
CA ASN A 553 -57.88 29.67 70.19
C ASN A 553 -59.31 29.16 70.50
N LEU A 554 -59.67 27.96 70.01
CA LEU A 554 -60.97 27.37 70.31
C LEU A 554 -61.11 26.96 71.78
N LEU A 555 -60.04 26.47 72.40
CA LEU A 555 -60.05 26.10 73.83
C LEU A 555 -60.26 27.31 74.74
N ILE A 556 -59.64 28.45 74.42
CA ILE A 556 -59.81 29.70 75.17
C ILE A 556 -61.26 30.18 75.09
N LEU A 557 -61.87 30.09 73.91
CA LEU A 557 -63.25 30.54 73.69
C LEU A 557 -64.28 29.68 74.44
N GLU A 558 -64.01 28.38 74.58
CA GLU A 558 -64.86 27.45 75.34
C GLU A 558 -64.86 27.78 76.83
N GLU A 559 -63.69 28.10 77.40
CA GLU A 559 -63.54 28.50 78.81
C GLU A 559 -64.24 29.84 79.12
N GLU A 560 -64.14 30.82 78.21
CA GLU A 560 -64.86 32.11 78.34
C GLU A 560 -66.39 31.94 78.26
N MET A 561 -66.87 30.98 77.47
CA MET A 561 -68.30 30.73 77.33
C MET A 561 -68.89 30.08 78.60
N ASP A 562 -68.18 29.13 79.22
CA ASP A 562 -68.61 28.47 80.45
C ASP A 562 -68.67 29.43 81.65
N THR A 563 -67.71 30.35 81.73
CA THR A 563 -67.70 31.39 82.77
C THR A 563 -68.84 32.40 82.57
N LEU A 564 -69.17 32.76 81.32
CA LEU A 564 -70.30 33.63 81.02
C LEU A 564 -71.65 32.97 81.35
N LEU A 565 -71.83 31.69 81.02
CA LEU A 565 -73.04 30.93 81.35
C LEU A 565 -73.25 30.83 82.86
N SER A 566 -72.18 30.57 83.62
CA SER A 566 -72.22 30.52 85.08
C SER A 566 -72.68 31.85 85.69
N ARG A 567 -72.18 32.98 85.18
CA ARG A 567 -72.58 34.33 85.60
C ARG A 567 -74.07 34.61 85.36
N ILE A 568 -74.58 34.25 84.17
CA ILE A 568 -76.01 34.45 83.84
C ILE A 568 -76.90 33.62 84.76
N ASN A 569 -76.52 32.37 85.03
CA ASN A 569 -77.30 31.49 85.89
C ASN A 569 -77.42 32.03 87.33
N ASP A 570 -76.35 32.60 87.87
CA ASP A 570 -76.33 33.24 89.19
C ASP A 570 -77.22 34.49 89.26
N ILE A 571 -77.26 35.29 88.17
CA ILE A 571 -78.17 36.45 88.07
C ILE A 571 -79.63 36.00 88.17
N THR A 572 -79.98 34.90 87.50
CA THR A 572 -81.36 34.41 87.42
C THR A 572 -81.81 33.68 88.68
N THR A 573 -80.97 32.83 89.27
CA THR A 573 -81.32 32.05 90.47
C THR A 573 -81.49 32.94 91.71
N ASN A 574 -80.65 33.96 91.86
CA ASN A 574 -80.79 34.92 92.95
C ASN A 574 -82.10 35.74 92.87
N ALA A 575 -82.61 35.98 91.66
CA ALA A 575 -83.87 36.71 91.47
C ALA A 575 -85.10 35.93 91.95
N GLU A 576 -85.11 34.62 91.70
CA GLU A 576 -86.21 33.73 92.08
C GLU A 576 -86.41 33.69 93.61
N SER A 577 -85.31 33.71 94.37
CA SER A 577 -85.35 33.69 95.85
C SER A 577 -85.94 34.95 96.50
N SER A 578 -85.94 36.08 95.79
CA SER A 578 -86.28 37.41 96.34
C SER A 578 -87.65 37.92 95.88
N ASN A 579 -88.54 37.07 95.35
CA ASN A 579 -89.82 37.48 94.75
C ASN A 579 -89.67 38.51 93.61
N VAL A 580 -88.50 38.50 92.96
CA VAL A 580 -88.09 39.40 91.89
C VAL A 580 -88.27 38.70 90.54
N ASN A 581 -88.94 39.35 89.60
CA ASN A 581 -89.10 38.85 88.24
C ASN A 581 -88.23 39.66 87.27
N LEU A 582 -87.22 39.03 86.67
CA LEU A 582 -86.31 39.69 85.73
C LEU A 582 -86.96 39.81 84.36
N SER A 583 -86.93 41.01 83.77
CA SER A 583 -87.49 41.28 82.45
C SER A 583 -86.41 41.47 81.38
N ARG A 584 -85.22 41.94 81.77
CA ARG A 584 -84.16 42.27 80.82
C ARG A 584 -82.78 42.12 81.44
N LEU A 585 -81.88 41.47 80.71
CA LEU A 585 -80.46 41.42 80.99
C LEU A 585 -79.72 42.06 79.81
N VAL A 586 -78.90 43.08 80.07
CA VAL A 586 -78.10 43.76 79.04
C VAL A 586 -76.63 43.67 79.45
N PRO A 587 -75.76 43.04 78.66
CA PRO A 587 -74.33 43.05 78.93
C PRO A 587 -73.78 44.48 78.77
N LEU A 588 -72.96 44.89 79.72
CA LEU A 588 -72.20 46.13 79.73
C LEU A 588 -70.70 45.79 79.67
N PRO A 589 -69.83 46.71 79.22
CA PRO A 589 -68.39 46.44 79.13
C PRO A 589 -67.76 45.93 80.43
N GLU A 590 -68.27 46.37 81.58
CA GLU A 590 -67.75 46.04 82.91
C GLU A 590 -68.70 45.13 83.71
N GLY A 591 -69.76 44.60 83.10
CA GLY A 591 -70.69 43.71 83.79
C GLY A 591 -72.05 43.53 83.12
N PHE A 592 -73.13 43.55 83.91
CA PHE A 592 -74.48 43.39 83.38
C PHE A 592 -75.44 44.41 84.01
N SER A 593 -76.35 44.93 83.19
CA SER A 593 -77.52 45.67 83.66
C SER A 593 -78.73 44.73 83.68
N VAL A 594 -79.24 44.47 84.87
CA VAL A 594 -80.40 43.61 85.11
C VAL A 594 -81.59 44.50 85.44
N SER A 595 -82.68 44.37 84.69
CA SER A 595 -83.95 45.05 84.98
C SER A 595 -85.04 44.04 85.27
N GLY A 596 -85.93 44.37 86.20
CA GLY A 596 -87.00 43.48 86.65
C GLY A 596 -88.10 44.19 87.42
N SER A 597 -89.00 43.43 88.03
CA SER A 597 -90.05 43.92 88.91
C SER A 597 -90.12 43.15 90.23
N ALA A 598 -90.32 43.85 91.34
CA ALA A 598 -90.35 43.28 92.68
C ALA A 598 -91.66 43.65 93.41
N GLY A 599 -92.05 42.86 94.41
CA GLY A 599 -93.25 43.12 95.22
C GLY A 599 -93.07 44.29 96.20
N SER A 600 -91.83 44.54 96.63
CA SER A 600 -91.50 45.60 97.58
C SER A 600 -90.10 46.16 97.33
N TYR A 601 -89.81 47.34 97.89
CA TYR A 601 -88.48 47.93 97.83
C TYR A 601 -87.43 47.07 98.57
N SER A 602 -87.85 46.39 99.64
CA SER A 602 -87.01 45.42 100.36
C SER A 602 -86.60 44.23 99.51
N ASP A 603 -87.45 43.78 98.59
CA ASP A 603 -87.13 42.68 97.66
C ASP A 603 -86.06 43.09 96.64
N VAL A 604 -86.10 44.35 96.16
CA VAL A 604 -85.08 44.91 95.25
C VAL A 604 -83.72 45.00 95.96
N LEU A 605 -83.71 45.51 97.20
CA LEU A 605 -82.48 45.60 97.99
C LEU A 605 -81.95 44.22 98.38
N GLY A 606 -82.84 43.28 98.69
CA GLY A 606 -82.49 41.88 98.95
C GLY A 606 -81.82 41.24 97.75
N TYR A 607 -82.38 41.43 96.55
CA TYR A 607 -81.79 40.95 95.31
C TYR A 607 -80.42 41.56 95.03
N ALA A 608 -80.27 42.88 95.16
CA ALA A 608 -78.98 43.54 94.99
C ALA A 608 -77.93 43.06 96.02
N ALA A 609 -78.34 42.82 97.27
CA ALA A 609 -77.46 42.28 98.30
C ALA A 609 -77.03 40.83 97.98
N SER A 610 -77.94 39.98 97.51
CA SER A 610 -77.61 38.62 97.06
C SER A 610 -76.63 38.63 95.89
N MET A 611 -76.83 39.53 94.92
CA MET A 611 -75.90 39.71 93.80
C MET A 611 -74.51 40.16 94.26
N ARG A 612 -74.42 41.07 95.24
CA ARG A 612 -73.14 41.49 95.83
C ARG A 612 -72.46 40.38 96.64
N SER A 613 -73.22 39.43 97.16
CA SER A 613 -72.66 38.27 97.89
C SER A 613 -72.18 37.15 96.97
N SER A 614 -72.53 37.18 95.68
CA SER A 614 -72.07 36.20 94.71
C SER A 614 -70.58 36.41 94.39
N PRO A 615 -69.77 35.34 94.31
CA PRO A 615 -68.34 35.46 94.00
C PRO A 615 -68.07 35.94 92.57
N TYR A 616 -69.09 35.98 91.70
CA TYR A 616 -68.94 36.37 90.30
C TYR A 616 -69.09 37.87 90.05
N PHE A 617 -69.54 38.64 91.04
CA PHE A 617 -69.77 40.07 90.91
C PHE A 617 -69.03 40.79 92.02
N GLU A 618 -68.29 41.84 91.65
CA GLU A 618 -67.57 42.69 92.59
C GLU A 618 -68.52 43.66 93.29
N ASP A 619 -69.49 44.18 92.53
CA ASP A 619 -70.49 45.10 93.05
C ASP A 619 -71.86 44.90 92.41
N ALA A 620 -72.91 45.24 93.17
CA ALA A 620 -74.28 45.26 92.70
C ALA A 620 -74.99 46.51 93.24
N THR A 621 -75.28 47.45 92.34
CA THR A 621 -75.85 48.74 92.69
C THR A 621 -77.19 48.95 92.01
N VAL A 622 -78.22 49.26 92.80
CA VAL A 622 -79.55 49.62 92.31
C VAL A 622 -79.49 51.03 91.73
N ILE A 623 -79.65 51.16 90.42
CA ILE A 623 -79.59 52.46 89.74
C ILE A 623 -80.94 53.16 89.80
N GLN A 624 -82.03 52.40 89.61
CA GLN A 624 -83.36 52.96 89.46
C GLN A 624 -84.39 52.05 90.09
N VAL A 625 -85.34 52.64 90.82
CA VAL A 625 -86.60 52.02 91.22
C VAL A 625 -87.73 52.95 90.81
N ALA A 626 -88.69 52.44 90.04
CA ALA A 626 -89.82 53.20 89.51
C ALA A 626 -91.12 52.42 89.74
N ASP A 627 -92.21 53.13 90.03
CA ASP A 627 -93.55 52.54 90.11
C ASP A 627 -93.94 52.05 88.70
N SER A 628 -93.93 50.72 88.50
CA SER A 628 -94.09 50.14 87.16
C SER A 628 -95.52 49.71 86.87
N THR A 629 -96.29 49.33 87.90
CA THR A 629 -97.71 48.98 87.86
C THR A 629 -98.27 48.97 89.29
N ALA A 630 -99.59 49.09 89.46
CA ALA A 630 -100.26 49.41 90.73
C ALA A 630 -99.90 48.54 91.95
N ASP A 631 -99.25 47.37 91.77
CA ASP A 631 -98.80 46.47 92.85
C ASP A 631 -97.33 46.00 92.73
N ARG A 632 -96.51 46.53 91.80
CA ARG A 632 -95.08 46.12 91.65
C ARG A 632 -94.15 47.29 91.31
N LEU A 633 -92.96 47.26 91.90
CA LEU A 633 -91.87 48.21 91.64
C LEU A 633 -90.99 47.68 90.53
N GLY A 634 -90.85 48.43 89.44
CA GLY A 634 -89.83 48.18 88.43
C GLY A 634 -88.47 48.65 88.95
N PHE A 635 -87.41 47.89 88.67
CA PHE A 635 -86.06 48.28 89.08
C PHE A 635 -85.02 47.94 88.02
N THR A 636 -83.86 48.60 88.12
CA THR A 636 -82.65 48.28 87.37
C THR A 636 -81.47 48.22 88.33
N VAL A 637 -80.79 47.07 88.38
CA VAL A 637 -79.53 46.85 89.09
C VAL A 637 -78.42 46.71 88.06
N THR A 638 -77.32 47.41 88.25
CA THR A 638 -76.08 47.10 87.53
C THR A 638 -75.17 46.29 88.43
N VAL A 639 -74.69 45.18 87.89
CA VAL A 639 -73.69 44.33 88.53
C VAL A 639 -72.38 44.45 87.78
N THR A 640 -71.30 44.70 88.50
CA THR A 640 -69.95 44.85 87.97
C THR A 640 -69.21 43.53 88.17
N ILE A 641 -68.54 43.04 87.12
CA ILE A 641 -67.71 41.83 87.18
C ILE A 641 -66.33 42.25 87.68
N PRO A 642 -65.68 41.46 88.56
CA PRO A 642 -64.31 41.73 88.95
C PRO A 642 -63.43 41.75 87.70
N THR A 643 -62.81 42.90 87.44
CA THR A 643 -61.82 43.01 86.36
C THR A 643 -60.61 42.19 86.80
N PRO A 644 -60.21 41.14 86.05
CA PRO A 644 -58.99 40.41 86.40
C PRO A 644 -57.84 41.43 86.42
N GLU A 645 -57.15 41.56 87.56
CA GLU A 645 -55.91 42.33 87.62
C GLU A 645 -55.03 41.83 86.47
N PRO A 646 -54.53 42.72 85.59
CA PRO A 646 -53.73 42.29 84.45
C PRO A 646 -52.51 41.55 84.99
N GLU A 647 -52.48 40.24 84.78
CA GLU A 647 -51.31 39.42 85.09
C GLU A 647 -50.12 40.04 84.33
N GLU A 648 -49.10 40.47 85.08
CA GLU A 648 -47.89 41.07 84.52
C GLU A 648 -47.35 40.19 83.38
N GLU A 649 -47.50 40.67 82.16
CA GLU A 649 -47.19 39.98 80.92
C GLU A 649 -45.71 39.59 80.91
N GLY A 650 -45.44 38.32 81.23
CA GLY A 650 -44.11 37.74 81.30
C GLY A 650 -43.42 37.84 79.94
N THR A 651 -42.26 38.50 79.94
CA THR A 651 -41.41 38.72 78.76
C THR A 651 -41.12 37.41 78.00
N PRO A 652 -41.46 37.29 76.70
CA PRO A 652 -41.21 36.07 75.95
C PRO A 652 -39.70 35.87 75.65
N PRO A 653 -39.19 34.63 75.67
CA PRO A 653 -37.77 34.32 75.50
C PRO A 653 -37.29 34.52 74.05
N GLN A 654 -36.11 35.14 73.92
CA GLN A 654 -35.41 35.36 72.65
C GLN A 654 -35.12 34.05 71.91
N ALA A 655 -35.65 33.93 70.68
CA ALA A 655 -35.32 32.86 69.75
C ALA A 655 -33.90 33.04 69.18
N GLN A 656 -33.07 32.00 69.31
CA GLN A 656 -31.77 31.91 68.64
C GLN A 656 -31.97 31.55 67.16
N SER A 657 -31.30 32.32 66.29
CA SER A 657 -31.33 32.19 64.83
C SER A 657 -30.54 30.95 64.33
N PRO A 658 -30.92 30.37 63.17
CA PRO A 658 -30.38 29.11 62.65
C PRO A 658 -28.93 29.17 62.14
#